data_AF-A0A970GT64-F1
#
_entry.id   AF-A0A970GT64-F1
#
_cell.length_a   1.000
_cell.length_b   1.000
_cell.length_c   1.000
_cell.angle_alpha   90.00
_cell.angle_beta   90.00
_cell.angle_gamma   90.00
#
_symmetry.space_group_name_H-M   'P 1'
#
loop_
_entity.id
_entity.type
_entity.pdbx_description
1 polymer ?
#
loop_
_entity_poly.entity_id
_entity_poly.type
_entity_poly.pdbx_seq_one_letter_code
_entity_poly.pdbx_strand_id
1 'polypeptide(L)'
;MHTLHRKGGWMWDGTYFKDHPEWYGVALKQDKETGEWVPGDRDRSILCPTHPEMRKQLVKEVDEWLAANYPTRRSVSLSPEDTWQHCNCETCTKLINSDDARTASVLYIDLINHVANALRPKYPKAHFNLLSYGAAFTAPKDVKRFRMAPGTGVAFAHHWRNHGLPIDCNERFLPRFLAWRELCDRFLFWDYYNNFHCTENPFPNSDILGPAFKFYRDNKFDGGFCQMPFARLSPLSDLNYWVKNRLMWNPDADAPALIDHYIKGAYGPAAPHVRRYLDIILHAKRRQRWVWIGDYVDDTSNFLSDMDAINCMRAMEAARRSVQNDPNKGRRIDVDRLHFQVYHIGAMRYPDLIGPAKAARYNLRPWQFYVDGWKREATSYFNSREFVGNQQLSNENQQLMWWTRYFDMIKDTAETPTAWPKRQNLSHVITPADMTGPARFSVTNDAAGARAGELAPSPYSTATGEDAGLRVGSSTNATALGPAYARLTYGWGKGEPKFMSPNWCEAGFTVESNKYEGVWYVFSNVRVSTTATNDPAAAYTGIYAPWHIGNQRVKKSKAEICSMRIERTVGDHAWRLACLGQWRLRPDTRVWVMPGVVNQTHDLAVRNFTLVAPEVFEKDITLENGIGSRRFGANPGLCTGAVSRKRDDIDRYDYHEIDCLSTNQPSAIVAAFPNKNIRDFAASGDKYLFARVRVLASDVLLGDAARIQLVMPGPKGTPERVVDEIAISASRGDEAWQHVCLGRETL
;
A
#
# COMPACT_ATOMS: atom_id res chain seq x y z
N MET A 1 -0.12 -1.22 24.91
CA MET A 1 -1.12 -2.00 24.14
C MET A 1 -0.61 -3.41 23.88
N HIS A 2 0.65 -3.62 23.49
CA HIS A 2 1.35 -4.87 23.86
C HIS A 2 1.57 -4.85 25.37
N THR A 3 1.04 -5.84 26.08
CA THR A 3 1.03 -5.86 27.56
C THR A 3 1.31 -7.23 28.12
N LEU A 4 1.42 -8.27 27.30
CA LEU A 4 1.80 -9.60 27.76
C LEU A 4 3.33 -9.68 27.88
N HIS A 5 3.80 -10.23 29.00
CA HIS A 5 5.16 -10.67 29.36
C HIS A 5 6.32 -9.67 29.25
N ARG A 6 6.07 -8.36 29.12
CA ARG A 6 7.09 -7.29 29.24
C ARG A 6 7.23 -6.73 30.66
N LYS A 7 8.36 -6.07 30.91
CA LYS A 7 8.59 -5.27 32.13
C LYS A 7 7.49 -4.22 32.28
N GLY A 8 6.67 -4.34 33.33
CA GLY A 8 5.50 -3.49 33.58
C GLY A 8 4.20 -3.94 32.88
N GLY A 9 4.19 -5.12 32.24
CA GLY A 9 3.01 -5.80 31.71
C GLY A 9 2.61 -7.04 32.53
N TRP A 10 1.59 -7.76 32.06
CA TRP A 10 1.09 -9.01 32.64
C TRP A 10 2.08 -10.14 32.46
N MET A 11 2.12 -11.12 33.37
CA MET A 11 2.91 -12.35 33.20
C MET A 11 4.38 -12.06 32.85
N TRP A 12 5.00 -11.07 33.50
CA TRP A 12 6.33 -10.59 33.14
C TRP A 12 7.36 -11.73 33.13
N ASP A 13 8.11 -11.86 32.02
CA ASP A 13 9.09 -12.92 31.81
C ASP A 13 10.17 -12.99 32.91
N GLY A 14 10.62 -11.83 33.38
CA GLY A 14 11.59 -11.71 34.47
C GLY A 14 11.08 -12.24 35.81
N THR A 15 9.77 -12.39 35.99
CA THR A 15 9.16 -12.96 37.20
C THR A 15 8.88 -14.45 37.05
N TYR A 16 8.27 -14.88 35.94
CA TYR A 16 7.70 -16.24 35.88
C TYR A 16 8.47 -17.22 34.99
N PHE A 17 9.28 -16.77 34.02
CA PHE A 17 9.84 -17.69 33.01
C PHE A 17 10.76 -18.76 33.59
N LYS A 18 11.55 -18.42 34.61
CA LYS A 18 12.51 -19.34 35.23
C LYS A 18 11.81 -20.51 35.93
N ASP A 19 10.75 -20.23 36.68
CA ASP A 19 10.07 -21.21 37.54
C ASP A 19 8.88 -21.87 36.82
N HIS A 20 8.33 -21.21 35.79
CA HIS A 20 7.19 -21.66 35.00
C HIS A 20 7.42 -21.54 33.48
N PRO A 21 8.47 -22.17 32.91
CA PRO A 21 8.73 -22.11 31.47
C PRO A 21 7.57 -22.68 30.61
N GLU A 22 6.74 -23.56 31.17
CA GLU A 22 5.57 -24.15 30.53
C GLU A 22 4.42 -23.15 30.29
N TRP A 23 4.42 -22.01 31.00
CA TRP A 23 3.48 -20.91 30.79
C TRP A 23 3.76 -20.12 29.51
N TYR A 24 4.94 -20.31 28.93
CA TYR A 24 5.42 -19.60 27.75
C TYR A 24 5.29 -20.44 26.50
N GLY A 25 5.26 -19.80 25.35
CA GLY A 25 4.93 -20.42 24.07
C GLY A 25 6.07 -21.22 23.49
N VAL A 26 5.74 -22.24 22.71
CA VAL A 26 6.72 -22.93 21.85
C VAL A 26 6.86 -22.13 20.56
N ALA A 27 8.03 -21.51 20.33
CA ALA A 27 8.30 -20.77 19.10
C ALA A 27 8.55 -21.72 17.93
N LEU A 28 8.25 -21.30 16.71
CA LEU A 28 8.70 -22.03 15.52
C LEU A 28 10.15 -21.68 15.23
N LYS A 29 10.95 -22.69 14.93
CA LYS A 29 12.29 -22.56 14.37
C LYS A 29 12.33 -23.15 12.97
N GLN A 30 13.16 -22.59 12.11
CA GLN A 30 13.40 -23.18 10.81
C GLN A 30 14.39 -24.33 10.96
N ASP A 31 13.99 -25.51 10.49
CA ASP A 31 14.88 -26.64 10.33
C ASP A 31 15.94 -26.30 9.27
N LYS A 32 17.21 -26.54 9.59
CA LYS A 32 18.32 -26.13 8.72
C LYS A 32 18.50 -27.04 7.51
N GLU A 33 18.00 -28.27 7.57
CA GLU A 33 18.15 -29.28 6.53
C GLU A 33 16.97 -29.22 5.57
N THR A 34 15.74 -29.16 6.10
CA THR A 34 14.52 -29.17 5.28
C THR A 34 14.03 -27.77 4.93
N GLY A 35 14.44 -26.74 5.69
CA GLY A 35 13.91 -25.39 5.57
C GLY A 35 12.48 -25.22 6.11
N GLU A 36 11.88 -26.28 6.67
CA GLU A 36 10.53 -26.26 7.22
C GLU A 36 10.49 -25.59 8.60
N TRP A 37 9.34 -25.01 8.95
CA TRP A 37 9.13 -24.46 10.28
C TRP A 37 8.61 -25.54 11.21
N VAL A 38 9.41 -25.90 12.21
CA VAL A 38 9.09 -26.92 13.21
C VAL A 38 9.01 -26.33 14.62
N PRO A 39 8.25 -26.93 15.54
CA PRO A 39 8.27 -26.53 16.95
C PRO A 39 9.70 -26.53 17.51
N GLY A 40 10.10 -25.39 18.09
CA GLY A 40 11.38 -25.17 18.75
C GLY A 40 11.27 -25.25 20.26
N ASP A 41 12.09 -24.45 20.95
CA ASP A 41 12.07 -24.37 22.40
C ASP A 41 11.00 -23.39 22.89
N ARG A 42 10.77 -23.40 24.21
CA ARG A 42 9.93 -22.40 24.88
C ARG A 42 10.61 -21.04 24.81
N ASP A 43 9.87 -20.04 24.34
CA ASP A 43 10.37 -18.68 24.15
C ASP A 43 9.71 -17.74 25.17
N ARG A 44 10.54 -17.06 25.97
CA ARG A 44 10.10 -16.09 26.97
C ARG A 44 9.34 -14.88 26.41
N SER A 45 9.46 -14.63 25.11
CA SER A 45 8.75 -13.57 24.36
C SER A 45 7.39 -14.01 23.81
N ILE A 46 6.91 -15.18 24.22
CA ILE A 46 5.62 -15.74 23.78
C ILE A 46 4.94 -16.33 25.00
N LEU A 47 3.66 -16.04 25.23
CA LEU A 47 2.87 -16.78 26.23
C LEU A 47 2.19 -17.99 25.59
N CYS A 48 1.93 -19.04 26.37
CA CYS A 48 1.08 -20.15 25.97
C CYS A 48 -0.37 -19.84 26.34
N PRO A 49 -1.24 -19.36 25.41
CA PRO A 49 -2.53 -18.84 25.78
C PRO A 49 -3.45 -19.92 26.34
N THR A 50 -3.18 -21.20 26.11
CA THR A 50 -3.99 -22.34 26.56
C THR A 50 -3.51 -23.00 27.87
N HIS A 51 -2.43 -22.52 28.50
CA HIS A 51 -1.92 -23.13 29.74
C HIS A 51 -2.83 -22.78 30.95
N PRO A 52 -3.42 -23.78 31.66
CA PRO A 52 -4.43 -23.51 32.69
C PRO A 52 -3.94 -22.65 33.86
N GLU A 53 -2.78 -22.95 34.43
CA GLU A 53 -2.25 -22.20 35.58
C GLU A 53 -1.79 -20.78 35.18
N MET A 54 -1.33 -20.60 33.94
CA MET A 54 -0.98 -19.28 33.41
C MET A 54 -2.23 -18.41 33.32
N ARG A 55 -3.35 -18.96 32.79
CA ARG A 55 -4.62 -18.26 32.70
C ARG A 55 -5.13 -17.80 34.06
N LYS A 56 -5.07 -18.69 35.07
CA LYS A 56 -5.46 -18.35 36.45
C LYS A 56 -4.62 -17.19 37.00
N GLN A 57 -3.31 -17.25 36.80
CA GLN A 57 -2.40 -16.19 37.23
C GLN A 57 -2.67 -14.87 36.49
N LEU A 58 -2.91 -14.91 35.18
CA LEU A 58 -3.27 -13.72 34.40
C LEU A 58 -4.58 -13.09 34.90
N VAL A 59 -5.61 -13.89 35.17
CA VAL A 59 -6.87 -13.39 35.74
C VAL A 59 -6.63 -12.70 37.08
N LYS A 60 -5.78 -13.28 37.94
CA LYS A 60 -5.41 -12.68 39.22
C LYS A 60 -4.72 -11.33 39.06
N GLU A 61 -3.71 -11.22 38.21
CA GLU A 61 -3.00 -9.95 37.99
C GLU A 61 -3.93 -8.86 37.44
N VAL A 62 -4.81 -9.23 36.50
CA VAL A 62 -5.78 -8.30 35.92
C VAL A 62 -6.84 -7.90 36.95
N ASP A 63 -7.30 -8.80 37.82
CA ASP A 63 -8.20 -8.49 38.94
C ASP A 63 -7.56 -7.50 39.92
N GLU A 64 -6.32 -7.74 40.33
CA GLU A 64 -5.57 -6.86 41.25
C GLU A 64 -5.40 -5.46 40.66
N TRP A 65 -5.07 -5.36 39.37
CA TRP A 65 -4.97 -4.07 38.69
C TRP A 65 -6.33 -3.37 38.58
N LEU A 66 -7.39 -4.10 38.22
CA LEU A 66 -8.74 -3.53 38.15
C LEU A 66 -9.20 -3.07 39.54
N ALA A 67 -8.97 -3.85 40.59
CA ALA A 67 -9.31 -3.46 41.97
C ALA A 67 -8.67 -2.12 42.36
N ALA A 68 -7.43 -1.86 41.92
CA ALA A 68 -6.70 -0.63 42.23
C ALA A 68 -7.06 0.57 41.34
N ASN A 69 -7.57 0.35 40.12
CA ASN A 69 -7.71 1.42 39.11
C ASN A 69 -9.14 1.65 38.61
N TYR A 70 -10.04 0.70 38.81
CA TYR A 70 -11.44 0.78 38.41
C TYR A 70 -12.21 1.74 39.33
N PRO A 71 -13.19 2.51 38.82
CA PRO A 71 -13.69 2.56 37.43
C PRO A 71 -12.96 3.55 36.51
N THR A 72 -12.00 4.32 37.02
CA THR A 72 -11.34 5.41 36.28
C THR A 72 -10.52 4.88 35.11
N ARG A 73 -9.73 3.82 35.32
CA ARG A 73 -9.09 3.08 34.22
C ARG A 73 -9.78 1.73 34.09
N ARG A 74 -10.38 1.52 32.92
CA ARG A 74 -11.27 0.40 32.66
C ARG A 74 -10.98 -0.31 31.34
N SER A 75 -9.86 -0.01 30.69
CA SER A 75 -9.45 -0.64 29.43
C SER A 75 -8.21 -1.47 29.68
N VAL A 76 -8.35 -2.78 29.57
CA VAL A 76 -7.29 -3.78 29.70
C VAL A 76 -6.90 -4.23 28.30
N SER A 77 -5.60 -4.27 28.01
CA SER A 77 -5.10 -4.93 26.80
C SER A 77 -4.56 -6.30 27.18
N LEU A 78 -4.86 -7.29 26.35
CA LEU A 78 -4.38 -8.68 26.47
C LEU A 78 -3.77 -9.11 25.13
N SER A 79 -3.03 -8.19 24.51
CA SER A 79 -2.48 -8.38 23.18
C SER A 79 -1.13 -9.09 23.23
N PRO A 80 -0.83 -9.96 22.24
CA PRO A 80 0.51 -10.54 22.10
C PRO A 80 1.56 -9.46 21.83
N GLU A 81 2.83 -9.85 21.87
CA GLU A 81 3.95 -8.99 21.50
C GLU A 81 4.00 -8.64 20.02
N ASP A 82 4.85 -7.68 19.67
CA ASP A 82 5.15 -7.24 18.31
C ASP A 82 5.96 -8.32 17.54
N THR A 83 5.29 -9.42 17.21
CA THR A 83 5.87 -10.57 16.51
C THR A 83 4.81 -11.39 15.77
N TRP A 84 5.24 -12.12 14.74
CA TRP A 84 4.43 -13.15 14.07
C TRP A 84 4.43 -14.49 14.82
N GLN A 85 5.39 -14.67 15.74
CA GLN A 85 5.51 -15.87 16.56
C GLN A 85 4.36 -15.99 17.55
N HIS A 86 3.98 -17.22 17.84
CA HIS A 86 2.91 -17.59 18.78
C HIS A 86 3.20 -18.97 19.34
N CYS A 87 2.41 -19.43 20.31
CA CYS A 87 2.61 -20.76 20.87
C CYS A 87 2.20 -21.85 19.88
N ASN A 88 3.10 -22.81 19.63
CA ASN A 88 2.88 -23.96 18.75
C ASN A 88 2.86 -25.29 19.52
N CYS A 89 2.51 -25.27 20.81
CA CYS A 89 2.28 -26.50 21.57
C CYS A 89 1.06 -27.27 21.01
N GLU A 90 0.97 -28.57 21.28
CA GLU A 90 -0.08 -29.44 20.73
C GLU A 90 -1.50 -28.87 20.90
N THR A 91 -1.81 -28.31 22.07
CA THR A 91 -3.14 -27.74 22.35
C THR A 91 -3.40 -26.47 21.54
N CYS A 92 -2.42 -25.56 21.46
CA CYS A 92 -2.54 -24.33 20.67
C CYS A 92 -2.68 -24.65 19.17
N THR A 93 -1.86 -25.56 18.66
CA THR A 93 -1.89 -26.00 17.26
C THR A 93 -3.22 -26.65 16.90
N LYS A 94 -3.79 -27.49 17.79
CA LYS A 94 -5.14 -28.05 17.59
C LYS A 94 -6.21 -26.96 17.50
N LEU A 95 -6.14 -25.93 18.35
CA LEU A 95 -7.11 -24.82 18.32
C LEU A 95 -6.97 -23.98 17.05
N ILE A 96 -5.75 -23.66 16.62
CA ILE A 96 -5.48 -22.96 15.35
C ILE A 96 -6.06 -23.76 14.17
N ASN A 97 -5.78 -25.06 14.10
CA ASN A 97 -6.24 -25.92 13.00
C ASN A 97 -7.74 -26.22 13.04
N SER A 98 -8.44 -25.81 14.08
CA SER A 98 -9.89 -26.02 14.20
C SER A 98 -10.72 -24.97 13.47
N ASP A 99 -10.07 -23.95 12.90
CA ASP A 99 -10.67 -22.92 12.07
C ASP A 99 -10.05 -22.94 10.68
N ASP A 100 -10.86 -22.74 9.64
CA ASP A 100 -10.36 -22.69 8.27
C ASP A 100 -9.35 -21.56 8.05
N ALA A 101 -9.43 -20.45 8.81
CA ALA A 101 -8.45 -19.36 8.79
C ALA A 101 -7.06 -19.77 9.28
N ARG A 102 -6.93 -20.84 10.08
CA ARG A 102 -5.65 -21.31 10.65
C ARG A 102 -4.79 -20.17 11.20
N THR A 103 -5.44 -19.26 11.92
CA THR A 103 -4.81 -18.04 12.46
C THR A 103 -4.60 -18.15 13.96
N ALA A 104 -3.49 -17.62 14.47
CA ALA A 104 -3.24 -17.56 15.91
C ALA A 104 -4.20 -16.62 16.67
N SER A 105 -4.98 -15.77 15.96
CA SER A 105 -6.02 -14.94 16.58
C SER A 105 -7.03 -15.75 17.41
N VAL A 106 -7.31 -17.01 17.04
CA VAL A 106 -8.21 -17.88 17.81
C VAL A 106 -7.71 -18.10 19.25
N LEU A 107 -6.39 -18.18 19.45
CA LEU A 107 -5.78 -18.39 20.76
C LEU A 107 -6.03 -17.20 21.68
N TYR A 108 -5.90 -15.99 21.12
CA TYR A 108 -6.02 -14.75 21.87
C TYR A 108 -7.47 -14.37 22.11
N ILE A 109 -8.38 -14.64 21.16
CA ILE A 109 -9.83 -14.51 21.38
C ILE A 109 -10.27 -15.42 22.52
N ASP A 110 -9.85 -16.69 22.52
CA ASP A 110 -10.19 -17.65 23.57
C ASP A 110 -9.65 -17.19 24.95
N LEU A 111 -8.41 -16.72 25.02
CA LEU A 111 -7.83 -16.16 26.24
C LEU A 111 -8.58 -14.92 26.74
N ILE A 112 -8.94 -14.00 25.85
CA ILE A 112 -9.63 -12.75 26.19
C ILE A 112 -11.04 -13.04 26.69
N ASN A 113 -11.75 -13.94 26.03
CA ASN A 113 -13.07 -14.39 26.47
C ASN A 113 -12.98 -15.04 27.87
N HIS A 114 -11.95 -15.85 28.12
CA HIS A 114 -11.72 -16.45 29.44
C HIS A 114 -11.55 -15.39 30.53
N VAL A 115 -10.69 -14.39 30.32
CA VAL A 115 -10.46 -13.31 31.29
C VAL A 115 -11.71 -12.44 31.47
N ALA A 116 -12.39 -12.09 30.39
CA ALA A 116 -13.59 -11.26 30.44
C ALA A 116 -14.74 -11.95 31.19
N ASN A 117 -14.97 -13.25 30.95
CA ASN A 117 -15.99 -14.02 31.65
C ASN A 117 -15.73 -14.10 33.16
N ALA A 118 -14.46 -14.19 33.57
CA ALA A 118 -14.08 -14.21 34.99
C ALA A 118 -14.28 -12.85 35.68
N LEU A 119 -13.95 -11.74 35.01
CA LEU A 119 -13.81 -10.44 35.66
C LEU A 119 -14.97 -9.46 35.42
N ARG A 120 -15.74 -9.61 34.34
CA ARG A 120 -16.86 -8.69 34.05
C ARG A 120 -17.98 -8.69 35.08
N PRO A 121 -18.36 -9.81 35.72
CA PRO A 121 -19.37 -9.78 36.78
C PRO A 121 -18.98 -8.83 37.92
N LYS A 122 -17.68 -8.73 38.24
CA LYS A 122 -17.12 -7.82 39.26
C LYS A 122 -16.88 -6.40 38.71
N TYR A 123 -16.47 -6.29 37.44
CA TYR A 123 -16.15 -5.00 36.79
C TYR A 123 -16.95 -4.80 35.49
N PRO A 124 -18.25 -4.48 35.56
CA PRO A 124 -19.14 -4.49 34.39
C PRO A 124 -18.78 -3.43 33.32
N LYS A 125 -18.05 -2.38 33.70
CA LYS A 125 -17.57 -1.31 32.80
C LYS A 125 -16.15 -1.57 32.25
N ALA A 126 -15.52 -2.69 32.63
CA ALA A 126 -14.20 -3.05 32.10
C ALA A 126 -14.31 -3.55 30.66
N HIS A 127 -13.33 -3.17 29.86
CA HIS A 127 -13.17 -3.57 28.47
C HIS A 127 -11.85 -4.31 28.28
N PHE A 128 -11.87 -5.41 27.54
CA PHE A 128 -10.69 -6.24 27.27
C PHE A 128 -10.40 -6.25 25.77
N ASN A 129 -9.19 -5.85 25.37
CA ASN A 129 -8.88 -5.58 23.97
C ASN A 129 -7.79 -6.51 23.43
N LEU A 130 -8.01 -6.99 22.20
CA LEU A 130 -7.00 -7.62 21.36
C LEU A 130 -6.49 -6.63 20.33
N LEU A 131 -5.17 -6.45 20.23
CA LEU A 131 -4.57 -5.73 19.12
C LEU A 131 -4.52 -6.66 17.90
N SER A 132 -5.18 -6.28 16.80
CA SER A 132 -5.16 -7.05 15.56
C SER A 132 -3.87 -6.79 14.76
N TYR A 133 -2.75 -7.27 15.28
CA TYR A 133 -1.40 -7.03 14.77
C TYR A 133 -0.53 -8.28 14.93
N GLY A 134 0.49 -8.45 14.08
CA GLY A 134 1.42 -9.58 14.12
C GLY A 134 0.67 -10.92 14.11
N ALA A 135 0.96 -11.79 15.08
CA ALA A 135 0.31 -13.09 15.22
C ALA A 135 -1.24 -13.03 15.26
N ALA A 136 -1.82 -11.92 15.74
CA ALA A 136 -3.27 -11.71 15.83
C ALA A 136 -3.83 -10.86 14.66
N PHE A 137 -3.14 -10.78 13.52
CA PHE A 137 -3.53 -9.92 12.40
C PHE A 137 -4.83 -10.36 11.70
N THR A 138 -4.94 -11.67 11.40
CA THR A 138 -6.01 -12.25 10.56
C THR A 138 -7.21 -12.69 11.42
N ALA A 139 -8.42 -12.33 11.03
CA ALA A 139 -9.64 -12.78 11.72
C ALA A 139 -9.92 -14.29 11.45
N PRO A 140 -10.41 -15.05 12.44
CA PRO A 140 -10.99 -16.38 12.22
C PRO A 140 -12.20 -16.38 11.27
N LYS A 141 -12.49 -17.53 10.65
CA LYS A 141 -13.68 -17.70 9.78
C LYS A 141 -14.92 -18.21 10.52
N ASP A 142 -14.76 -19.06 11.54
CA ASP A 142 -15.85 -19.56 12.36
C ASP A 142 -16.30 -18.49 13.37
N VAL A 143 -17.15 -17.59 12.87
CA VAL A 143 -17.71 -16.46 13.63
C VAL A 143 -18.56 -16.90 14.81
N LYS A 144 -19.12 -18.11 14.79
CA LYS A 144 -19.95 -18.61 15.89
C LYS A 144 -19.08 -19.08 17.04
N ARG A 145 -18.05 -19.86 16.75
CA ARG A 145 -17.13 -20.39 17.77
C ARG A 145 -16.25 -19.32 18.39
N PHE A 146 -15.75 -18.39 17.58
CA PHE A 146 -14.80 -17.37 18.02
C PHE A 146 -15.45 -15.99 18.18
N ARG A 147 -16.77 -15.92 18.41
CA ARG A 147 -17.43 -14.67 18.78
C ARG A 147 -16.79 -14.12 20.06
N MET A 148 -16.42 -12.86 20.03
CA MET A 148 -15.84 -12.17 21.17
C MET A 148 -16.94 -11.88 22.21
N ALA A 149 -16.64 -12.16 23.48
CA ALA A 149 -17.59 -12.03 24.59
C ALA A 149 -17.99 -10.56 24.85
N PRO A 150 -19.13 -10.28 25.52
CA PRO A 150 -19.51 -8.91 25.86
C PRO A 150 -18.37 -8.15 26.54
N GLY A 151 -18.16 -6.88 26.16
CA GLY A 151 -17.09 -6.03 26.69
C GLY A 151 -15.67 -6.42 26.30
N THR A 152 -15.50 -7.39 25.42
CA THR A 152 -14.24 -7.57 24.70
C THR A 152 -14.30 -6.81 23.37
N GLY A 153 -13.15 -6.56 22.75
CA GLY A 153 -13.10 -5.87 21.47
C GLY A 153 -11.72 -5.86 20.86
N VAL A 154 -11.59 -5.19 19.72
CA VAL A 154 -10.36 -5.17 18.93
C VAL A 154 -9.79 -3.76 18.87
N ALA A 155 -8.55 -3.59 19.31
CA ALA A 155 -7.73 -2.47 18.88
C ALA A 155 -7.22 -2.80 17.47
N PHE A 156 -7.80 -2.16 16.47
CA PHE A 156 -7.54 -2.46 15.08
C PHE A 156 -6.30 -1.70 14.60
N ALA A 157 -5.19 -2.42 14.42
CA ALA A 157 -3.95 -1.83 13.89
C ALA A 157 -4.04 -1.69 12.38
N HIS A 158 -3.95 -0.47 11.84
CA HIS A 158 -4.05 -0.14 10.42
C HIS A 158 -2.72 -0.31 9.69
N HIS A 159 -1.93 -1.29 10.10
CA HIS A 159 -0.62 -1.54 9.52
C HIS A 159 -0.74 -2.12 8.10
N TRP A 160 0.30 -1.92 7.30
CA TRP A 160 0.45 -2.52 5.96
C TRP A 160 -0.72 -2.18 5.02
N ARG A 161 -1.05 -0.90 5.00
CA ARG A 161 -2.06 -0.30 4.13
C ARG A 161 -1.41 0.80 3.29
N ASN A 162 -1.93 1.04 2.09
CA ASN A 162 -1.60 2.22 1.31
C ASN A 162 -2.16 3.53 1.92
N HIS A 163 -1.29 4.40 2.45
CA HIS A 163 -1.64 5.73 2.99
C HIS A 163 -1.81 6.80 1.91
N GLY A 164 -1.72 6.42 0.64
CA GLY A 164 -2.13 7.26 -0.49
C GLY A 164 -3.65 7.36 -0.59
N LEU A 165 -4.37 6.38 -0.04
CA LEU A 165 -5.81 6.22 -0.15
C LEU A 165 -6.53 6.44 1.20
N PRO A 166 -7.77 6.95 1.17
CA PRO A 166 -8.68 6.89 2.31
C PRO A 166 -8.80 5.46 2.87
N ILE A 167 -9.08 5.37 4.17
CA ILE A 167 -9.18 4.09 4.89
C ILE A 167 -10.25 3.16 4.31
N ASP A 168 -11.36 3.73 3.89
CA ASP A 168 -12.53 3.09 3.32
C ASP A 168 -12.38 2.80 1.81
N CYS A 169 -11.25 3.21 1.22
CA CYS A 169 -10.83 2.86 -0.13
C CYS A 169 -9.69 1.83 -0.14
N ASN A 170 -9.15 1.50 1.03
CA ASN A 170 -7.92 0.74 1.13
C ASN A 170 -8.15 -0.77 1.00
N GLU A 171 -7.46 -1.36 0.03
CA GLU A 171 -7.65 -2.73 -0.46
C GLU A 171 -7.30 -3.82 0.57
N ARG A 172 -6.42 -3.55 1.53
CA ARG A 172 -6.04 -4.51 2.59
C ARG A 172 -6.79 -4.26 3.89
N PHE A 173 -7.10 -2.99 4.17
CA PHE A 173 -7.74 -2.60 5.41
C PHE A 173 -9.21 -3.01 5.46
N LEU A 174 -10.02 -2.58 4.48
CA LEU A 174 -11.48 -2.64 4.61
C LEU A 174 -12.01 -4.08 4.66
N PRO A 175 -11.56 -5.03 3.80
CA PRO A 175 -11.97 -6.42 3.91
C PRO A 175 -11.62 -7.05 5.27
N ARG A 176 -10.44 -6.72 5.82
CA ARG A 176 -10.01 -7.22 7.12
C ARG A 176 -10.85 -6.63 8.25
N PHE A 177 -11.16 -5.34 8.18
CA PHE A 177 -12.02 -4.68 9.17
C PHE A 177 -13.41 -5.33 9.18
N LEU A 178 -14.00 -5.56 8.01
CA LEU A 178 -15.30 -6.23 7.88
C LEU A 178 -15.25 -7.65 8.47
N ALA A 179 -14.19 -8.42 8.23
CA ALA A 179 -14.04 -9.75 8.82
C ALA A 179 -13.98 -9.72 10.36
N TRP A 180 -13.27 -8.75 10.94
CA TRP A 180 -13.24 -8.57 12.40
C TRP A 180 -14.57 -8.07 12.98
N ARG A 181 -15.34 -7.30 12.21
CA ARG A 181 -16.68 -6.79 12.59
C ARG A 181 -17.70 -7.91 12.76
N GLU A 182 -17.53 -9.03 12.08
CA GLU A 182 -18.38 -10.22 12.30
C GLU A 182 -18.11 -10.90 13.66
N LEU A 183 -16.94 -10.67 14.27
CA LEU A 183 -16.52 -11.30 15.52
C LEU A 183 -16.75 -10.44 16.76
N CYS A 184 -16.77 -9.12 16.63
CA CYS A 184 -16.94 -8.20 17.75
C CYS A 184 -17.61 -6.89 17.33
N ASP A 185 -18.27 -6.25 18.30
CA ASP A 185 -19.04 -5.01 18.06
C ASP A 185 -18.30 -3.76 18.56
N ARG A 186 -17.09 -3.91 19.12
CA ARG A 186 -16.34 -2.85 19.79
C ARG A 186 -14.93 -2.72 19.24
N PHE A 187 -14.61 -1.54 18.73
CA PHE A 187 -13.33 -1.24 18.12
C PHE A 187 -12.62 -0.04 18.74
N LEU A 188 -11.31 -0.15 18.86
CA LEU A 188 -10.39 0.99 18.97
C LEU A 188 -9.56 1.07 17.69
N PHE A 189 -9.16 2.25 17.24
CA PHE A 189 -8.23 2.37 16.12
C PHE A 189 -6.80 2.51 16.61
N TRP A 190 -5.87 1.88 15.92
CA TRP A 190 -4.45 2.21 15.97
C TRP A 190 -3.96 2.46 14.55
N ASP A 191 -3.75 3.72 14.19
CA ASP A 191 -3.36 4.10 12.82
C ASP A 191 -1.93 4.66 12.77
N TYR A 192 -1.31 4.64 11.59
CA TYR A 192 0.09 4.97 11.37
C TYR A 192 0.17 6.09 10.30
N TYR A 193 0.48 7.31 10.71
CA TYR A 193 0.57 8.47 9.81
C TYR A 193 2.01 8.94 9.61
N ASN A 194 2.96 7.99 9.65
CA ASN A 194 4.37 8.26 9.54
C ASN A 194 5.10 7.19 8.72
N ASN A 195 6.14 7.61 8.02
CA ASN A 195 7.15 6.73 7.49
C ASN A 195 8.26 6.50 8.55
N PHE A 196 8.27 5.33 9.19
CA PHE A 196 9.20 4.95 10.25
C PHE A 196 10.59 4.61 9.76
N HIS A 197 10.78 4.32 8.48
CA HIS A 197 12.12 4.29 7.92
C HIS A 197 12.67 5.72 7.90
N CYS A 198 12.04 6.62 7.15
CA CYS A 198 12.47 8.00 6.96
C CYS A 198 11.36 8.98 7.30
N THR A 199 11.34 9.52 8.52
CA THR A 199 10.29 10.45 8.95
C THR A 199 10.43 11.82 8.29
N GLU A 200 11.63 12.12 7.77
CA GLU A 200 11.99 13.34 7.07
C GLU A 200 11.51 13.34 5.61
N ASN A 201 11.21 12.17 5.03
CA ASN A 201 10.64 12.07 3.69
C ASN A 201 9.24 12.70 3.66
N PRO A 202 8.87 13.44 2.59
CA PRO A 202 7.48 13.82 2.35
C PRO A 202 6.54 12.61 2.42
N PHE A 203 5.47 12.72 3.20
CA PHE A 203 4.48 11.66 3.36
C PHE A 203 3.07 12.21 3.05
N PRO A 204 2.50 11.96 1.86
CA PRO A 204 1.32 12.67 1.35
C PRO A 204 0.00 12.13 1.91
N ASN A 205 -0.22 12.30 3.22
CA ASN A 205 -1.36 11.71 3.94
C ASN A 205 -2.27 12.72 4.67
N SER A 206 -2.02 14.03 4.57
CA SER A 206 -2.82 15.04 5.30
C SER A 206 -4.30 15.04 4.89
N ASP A 207 -4.61 14.74 3.64
CA ASP A 207 -5.97 14.72 3.09
C ASP A 207 -6.76 13.46 3.46
N ILE A 208 -6.12 12.39 3.94
CA ILE A 208 -6.81 11.14 4.33
C ILE A 208 -7.25 11.14 5.80
N LEU A 209 -6.80 12.11 6.62
CA LEU A 209 -7.18 12.22 8.03
C LEU A 209 -8.69 12.43 8.19
N GLY A 210 -9.28 13.38 7.46
CA GLY A 210 -10.72 13.67 7.53
C GLY A 210 -11.60 12.44 7.24
N PRO A 211 -11.41 11.78 6.07
CA PRO A 211 -12.09 10.53 5.75
C PRO A 211 -11.90 9.44 6.81
N ALA A 212 -10.69 9.30 7.38
CA ALA A 212 -10.43 8.29 8.41
C ALA A 212 -11.23 8.50 9.69
N PHE A 213 -11.29 9.74 10.21
CA PHE A 213 -12.06 10.02 11.42
C PHE A 213 -13.58 9.89 11.20
N LYS A 214 -14.08 10.27 10.03
CA LYS A 214 -15.48 9.99 9.66
C LYS A 214 -15.76 8.49 9.62
N PHE A 215 -14.88 7.70 9.02
CA PHE A 215 -15.00 6.24 9.01
C PHE A 215 -15.05 5.65 10.43
N TYR A 216 -14.18 6.10 11.33
CA TYR A 216 -14.16 5.64 12.73
C TYR A 216 -15.48 5.93 13.44
N ARG A 217 -16.02 7.14 13.28
CA ARG A 217 -17.32 7.51 13.84
C ARG A 217 -18.44 6.66 13.22
N ASP A 218 -18.49 6.57 11.89
CA ASP A 218 -19.54 5.86 11.15
C ASP A 218 -19.60 4.37 11.52
N ASN A 219 -18.43 3.80 11.87
CA ASN A 219 -18.29 2.41 12.31
C ASN A 219 -18.19 2.25 13.83
N LYS A 220 -18.58 3.27 14.62
CA LYS A 220 -18.72 3.22 16.09
C LYS A 220 -17.44 2.80 16.83
N PHE A 221 -16.29 3.28 16.37
CA PHE A 221 -15.05 3.14 17.14
C PHE A 221 -15.14 3.97 18.42
N ASP A 222 -14.73 3.40 19.55
CA ASP A 222 -14.75 4.05 20.87
C ASP A 222 -13.68 5.14 21.02
N GLY A 223 -12.70 5.16 20.11
CA GLY A 223 -11.52 6.00 20.16
C GLY A 223 -10.28 5.25 19.69
N GLY A 224 -9.10 5.81 19.95
CA GLY A 224 -7.88 5.17 19.48
C GLY A 224 -6.64 6.03 19.57
N PHE A 225 -5.61 5.55 18.89
CA PHE A 225 -4.28 6.13 18.86
C PHE A 225 -3.81 6.27 17.41
N CYS A 226 -3.16 7.38 17.09
CA CYS A 226 -2.47 7.55 15.82
C CYS A 226 -0.98 7.68 16.13
N GLN A 227 -0.17 6.79 15.58
CA GLN A 227 1.28 6.95 15.55
C GLN A 227 1.63 7.97 14.48
N MET A 228 1.86 9.18 14.94
CA MET A 228 2.26 10.32 14.14
C MET A 228 3.80 10.37 14.02
N PRO A 229 4.37 11.24 13.17
CA PRO A 229 5.80 11.41 13.05
C PRO A 229 6.49 11.64 14.39
N PHE A 230 7.65 11.02 14.57
CA PHE A 230 8.38 11.07 15.82
C PHE A 230 9.21 12.33 15.96
N ALA A 231 9.43 13.12 14.91
CA ALA A 231 10.18 14.38 14.97
C ALA A 231 9.38 15.57 14.41
N ARG A 232 9.69 16.79 14.87
CA ARG A 232 9.11 18.01 14.28
C ARG A 232 9.80 18.50 13.01
N LEU A 233 10.98 17.92 12.68
CA LEU A 233 11.62 18.11 11.37
C LEU A 233 10.94 17.30 10.26
N SER A 234 10.07 16.36 10.61
CA SER A 234 9.18 15.69 9.67
C SER A 234 8.24 16.71 9.03
N PRO A 235 8.06 16.69 7.71
CA PRO A 235 7.32 17.72 7.01
C PRO A 235 5.87 17.77 7.49
N LEU A 236 5.39 18.98 7.79
CA LEU A 236 4.02 19.24 8.23
C LEU A 236 3.58 18.49 9.51
N SER A 237 4.55 18.04 10.33
CA SER A 237 4.27 17.29 11.56
C SER A 237 3.30 18.04 12.48
N ASP A 238 3.61 19.29 12.85
CA ASP A 238 2.78 20.09 13.74
C ASP A 238 1.36 20.35 13.17
N LEU A 239 1.25 20.55 11.85
CA LEU A 239 -0.03 20.67 11.13
C LEU A 239 -0.84 19.37 11.27
N ASN A 240 -0.23 18.23 10.95
CA ASN A 240 -0.89 16.94 10.97
C ASN A 240 -1.34 16.56 12.39
N TYR A 241 -0.51 16.82 13.41
CA TYR A 241 -0.90 16.63 14.82
C TYR A 241 -2.09 17.52 15.21
N TRP A 242 -2.07 18.80 14.81
CA TRP A 242 -3.15 19.74 15.12
C TRP A 242 -4.46 19.32 14.45
N VAL A 243 -4.44 19.03 13.14
CA VAL A 243 -5.62 18.59 12.37
C VAL A 243 -6.17 17.29 12.94
N LYS A 244 -5.32 16.28 13.17
CA LYS A 244 -5.70 15.00 13.77
C LYS A 244 -6.37 15.20 15.14
N ASN A 245 -5.84 16.07 16.00
CA ASN A 245 -6.44 16.31 17.32
C ASN A 245 -7.79 17.06 17.22
N ARG A 246 -7.96 17.97 16.24
CA ARG A 246 -9.26 18.60 15.97
C ARG A 246 -10.29 17.59 15.49
N LEU A 247 -9.90 16.67 14.62
CA LEU A 247 -10.77 15.61 14.11
C LEU A 247 -11.09 14.53 15.15
N MET A 248 -10.15 14.23 16.07
CA MET A 248 -10.45 13.39 17.24
C MET A 248 -11.52 14.01 18.15
N TRP A 249 -11.54 15.34 18.26
CA TRP A 249 -12.55 16.06 19.05
C TRP A 249 -13.89 16.14 18.31
N ASN A 250 -13.84 16.43 17.00
CA ASN A 250 -15.01 16.50 16.13
C ASN A 250 -14.71 15.84 14.77
N PRO A 251 -15.11 14.57 14.57
CA PRO A 251 -14.91 13.86 13.31
C PRO A 251 -15.61 14.48 12.09
N ASP A 252 -16.60 15.35 12.31
CA ASP A 252 -17.32 16.05 11.24
C ASP A 252 -16.67 17.34 10.76
N ALA A 253 -15.61 17.79 11.43
CA ALA A 253 -14.94 19.01 11.04
C ALA A 253 -14.41 18.91 9.60
N ASP A 254 -14.50 20.03 8.87
CA ASP A 254 -13.98 20.16 7.52
C ASP A 254 -12.44 20.14 7.58
N ALA A 255 -11.84 18.98 7.29
CA ALA A 255 -10.41 18.79 7.34
C ALA A 255 -9.64 19.70 6.37
N PRO A 256 -10.04 19.88 5.09
CA PRO A 256 -9.48 20.92 4.23
C PRO A 256 -9.50 22.32 4.85
N ALA A 257 -10.63 22.76 5.41
CA ALA A 257 -10.73 24.07 6.05
C ALA A 257 -9.83 24.19 7.29
N LEU A 258 -9.70 23.12 8.08
CA LEU A 258 -8.78 23.04 9.21
C LEU A 258 -7.32 23.17 8.76
N ILE A 259 -6.93 22.45 7.70
CA ILE A 259 -5.59 22.53 7.10
C ILE A 259 -5.30 23.97 6.67
N ASP A 260 -6.20 24.59 5.92
CA ASP A 260 -6.01 25.97 5.43
C ASP A 260 -5.99 26.99 6.58
N HIS A 261 -6.82 26.79 7.60
CA HIS A 261 -6.79 27.61 8.82
C HIS A 261 -5.44 27.53 9.52
N TYR A 262 -4.92 26.31 9.73
CA TYR A 262 -3.61 26.11 10.34
C TYR A 262 -2.51 26.74 9.49
N ILE A 263 -2.53 26.50 8.17
CA ILE A 263 -1.49 27.02 7.27
C ILE A 263 -1.46 28.55 7.32
N LYS A 264 -2.63 29.21 7.25
CA LYS A 264 -2.74 30.67 7.33
C LYS A 264 -2.25 31.21 8.68
N GLY A 265 -2.65 30.58 9.78
CA GLY A 265 -2.30 31.04 11.13
C GLY A 265 -0.82 30.83 11.49
N ALA A 266 -0.32 29.60 11.29
CA ALA A 266 1.03 29.20 11.68
C ALA A 266 2.10 29.82 10.78
N TYR A 267 1.86 29.87 9.46
CA TYR A 267 2.89 30.29 8.49
C TYR A 267 2.75 31.73 7.99
N GLY A 268 1.62 32.42 8.20
CA GLY A 268 1.44 33.83 7.88
C GLY A 268 1.81 34.17 6.41
N PRO A 269 2.77 35.08 6.15
CA PRO A 269 3.23 35.39 4.78
C PRO A 269 3.70 34.16 3.97
N ALA A 270 4.18 33.10 4.62
CA ALA A 270 4.60 31.86 3.96
C ALA A 270 3.44 30.95 3.56
N ALA A 271 2.21 31.21 4.02
CA ALA A 271 1.04 30.35 3.81
C ALA A 271 0.82 29.90 2.35
N PRO A 272 0.90 30.79 1.32
CA PRO A 272 0.73 30.37 -0.08
C PRO A 272 1.79 29.37 -0.54
N HIS A 273 3.01 29.51 -0.03
CA HIS A 273 4.13 28.65 -0.39
C HIS A 273 4.06 27.28 0.32
N VAL A 274 3.61 27.26 1.58
CA VAL A 274 3.35 26.01 2.30
C VAL A 274 2.18 25.25 1.69
N ARG A 275 1.09 25.94 1.35
CA ARG A 275 -0.04 25.36 0.61
C ARG A 275 0.41 24.74 -0.70
N ARG A 276 1.24 25.45 -1.48
CA ARG A 276 1.80 24.95 -2.73
C ARG A 276 2.63 23.67 -2.55
N TYR A 277 3.44 23.58 -1.50
CA TYR A 277 4.18 22.35 -1.19
C TYR A 277 3.24 21.18 -0.90
N LEU A 278 2.21 21.40 -0.08
CA LEU A 278 1.21 20.38 0.23
C LEU A 278 0.46 19.94 -1.05
N ASP A 279 0.09 20.89 -1.91
CA ASP A 279 -0.58 20.57 -3.20
C ASP A 279 0.29 19.69 -4.09
N ILE A 280 1.59 19.97 -4.19
CA ILE A 280 2.52 19.17 -5.01
C ILE A 280 2.58 17.73 -4.50
N ILE A 281 2.76 17.50 -3.20
CA ILE A 281 2.89 16.14 -2.66
C ILE A 281 1.58 15.36 -2.74
N LEU A 282 0.43 16.00 -2.52
CA LEU A 282 -0.88 15.37 -2.65
C LEU A 282 -1.22 15.07 -4.11
N HIS A 283 -0.87 15.97 -5.03
CA HIS A 283 -1.01 15.76 -6.46
C HIS A 283 -0.13 14.60 -6.94
N ALA A 284 1.10 14.52 -6.44
CA ALA A 284 2.06 13.50 -6.84
C ALA A 284 1.53 12.08 -6.61
N LYS A 285 0.92 11.81 -5.45
CA LYS A 285 0.28 10.51 -5.19
C LYS A 285 -0.97 10.24 -6.06
N ARG A 286 -1.66 11.28 -6.55
CA ARG A 286 -2.90 11.18 -7.35
C ARG A 286 -2.63 10.95 -8.84
N ARG A 287 -1.38 11.07 -9.31
CA ARG A 287 -1.05 10.85 -10.72
C ARG A 287 -1.35 9.46 -11.23
N GLN A 288 -1.24 8.47 -10.35
CA GLN A 288 -1.57 7.08 -10.63
C GLN A 288 -2.01 6.36 -9.34
N ARG A 289 -3.15 5.66 -9.42
CA ARG A 289 -3.87 5.09 -8.29
C ARG A 289 -3.08 4.05 -7.47
N TRP A 290 -2.23 3.28 -8.13
CA TRP A 290 -1.60 2.09 -7.52
C TRP A 290 -0.28 2.38 -6.78
N VAL A 291 0.04 3.66 -6.57
CA VAL A 291 1.22 4.06 -5.78
C VAL A 291 1.09 3.63 -4.34
N TRP A 292 2.10 2.89 -3.87
CA TRP A 292 2.20 2.47 -2.48
C TRP A 292 2.86 3.57 -1.64
N ILE A 293 2.09 4.18 -0.73
CA ILE A 293 2.58 5.08 0.32
C ILE A 293 2.58 4.29 1.63
N GLY A 294 3.69 3.62 1.93
CA GLY A 294 3.83 2.75 3.10
C GLY A 294 4.61 3.37 4.25
N ASP A 295 4.53 2.73 5.42
CA ASP A 295 5.17 3.21 6.66
C ASP A 295 6.67 2.94 6.72
N TYR A 296 7.24 2.27 5.71
CA TYR A 296 8.64 1.81 5.73
C TYR A 296 9.29 2.04 4.36
N VAL A 297 9.33 3.31 3.92
CA VAL A 297 9.83 3.71 2.61
C VAL A 297 11.11 4.56 2.69
N ASP A 298 12.27 4.06 2.25
CA ASP A 298 13.54 4.78 2.37
C ASP A 298 13.65 5.97 1.38
N ASP A 299 12.92 5.98 0.26
CA ASP A 299 12.98 7.04 -0.76
C ASP A 299 11.60 7.55 -1.23
N THR A 300 11.58 8.65 -2.00
CA THR A 300 10.35 9.29 -2.49
C THR A 300 10.14 9.14 -4.00
N SER A 301 11.01 8.41 -4.70
CA SER A 301 11.03 8.37 -6.18
C SER A 301 9.89 7.56 -6.79
N ASN A 302 9.20 6.77 -5.98
CA ASN A 302 8.00 6.02 -6.37
C ASN A 302 6.78 6.92 -6.62
N PHE A 303 6.70 8.10 -5.99
CA PHE A 303 5.55 9.01 -6.17
C PHE A 303 5.95 10.44 -6.54
N LEU A 304 7.07 10.94 -6.01
CA LEU A 304 7.57 12.28 -6.28
C LEU A 304 8.48 12.27 -7.50
N SER A 305 8.04 12.90 -8.58
CA SER A 305 8.89 13.10 -9.75
C SER A 305 10.05 14.03 -9.41
N ASP A 306 11.12 14.00 -10.20
CA ASP A 306 12.27 14.86 -9.92
C ASP A 306 11.93 16.35 -10.08
N MET A 307 10.99 16.68 -10.96
CA MET A 307 10.50 18.04 -11.12
C MET A 307 9.64 18.49 -9.93
N ASP A 308 8.87 17.57 -9.32
CA ASP A 308 8.15 17.88 -8.08
C ASP A 308 9.11 18.16 -6.95
N ALA A 309 10.19 17.39 -6.83
CA ALA A 309 11.22 17.63 -5.83
C ALA A 309 11.81 19.05 -5.96
N ILE A 310 12.15 19.49 -7.17
CA ILE A 310 12.58 20.87 -7.44
C ILE A 310 11.51 21.89 -7.05
N ASN A 311 10.24 21.64 -7.39
CA ASN A 311 9.15 22.55 -7.09
C ASN A 311 8.84 22.63 -5.59
N CYS A 312 8.98 21.53 -4.85
CA CYS A 312 8.92 21.50 -3.40
C CYS A 312 10.04 22.34 -2.78
N MET A 313 11.29 22.15 -3.23
CA MET A 313 12.43 22.95 -2.74
C MET A 313 12.20 24.45 -2.97
N ARG A 314 11.75 24.85 -4.18
CA ARG A 314 11.41 26.24 -4.50
C ARG A 314 10.33 26.82 -3.60
N ALA A 315 9.27 26.06 -3.35
CA ALA A 315 8.19 26.48 -2.47
C ALA A 315 8.72 26.74 -1.05
N MET A 316 9.58 25.87 -0.53
CA MET A 316 10.12 26.00 0.83
C MET A 316 11.14 27.13 0.97
N GLU A 317 11.99 27.35 -0.04
CA GLU A 317 12.87 28.52 -0.08
C GLU A 317 12.07 29.84 -0.14
N ALA A 318 10.97 29.87 -0.91
CA ALA A 318 10.09 31.04 -0.97
C ALA A 318 9.36 31.28 0.36
N ALA A 319 8.88 30.22 1.01
CA ALA A 319 8.32 30.27 2.35
C ALA A 319 9.31 30.92 3.33
N ARG A 320 10.56 30.44 3.39
CA ARG A 320 11.59 30.99 4.27
C ARG A 320 11.88 32.47 4.00
N ARG A 321 12.01 32.86 2.72
CA ARG A 321 12.22 34.28 2.34
C ARG A 321 11.08 35.18 2.82
N SER A 322 9.83 34.72 2.70
CA SER A 322 8.65 35.52 3.04
C SER A 322 8.53 35.88 4.53
N VAL A 323 9.23 35.18 5.42
CA VAL A 323 9.16 35.39 6.88
C VAL A 323 10.46 35.91 7.50
N GLN A 324 11.48 36.26 6.70
CA GLN A 324 12.78 36.71 7.22
C GLN A 324 12.67 37.87 8.23
N ASN A 325 11.75 38.81 7.95
CA ASN A 325 11.51 39.99 8.78
C ASN A 325 10.18 39.91 9.55
N ASP A 326 9.54 38.75 9.58
CA ASP A 326 8.30 38.58 10.33
C ASP A 326 8.58 38.78 11.82
N PRO A 327 7.81 39.56 12.60
CA PRO A 327 8.07 39.75 14.02
C PRO A 327 7.79 38.48 14.85
N ASN A 328 6.90 37.58 14.39
CA ASN A 328 6.53 36.37 15.11
C ASN A 328 7.64 35.31 15.02
N LYS A 329 8.37 35.12 16.12
CA LYS A 329 9.46 34.14 16.21
C LYS A 329 9.01 32.70 16.00
N GLY A 330 7.84 32.32 16.51
CA GLY A 330 7.28 30.97 16.35
C GLY A 330 7.03 30.64 14.87
N ARG A 331 6.47 31.60 14.12
CA ARG A 331 6.27 31.47 12.68
C ARG A 331 7.58 31.25 11.92
N ARG A 332 8.64 32.00 12.26
CA ARG A 332 9.96 31.81 11.64
C ARG A 332 10.49 30.40 11.92
N ILE A 333 10.35 29.92 13.16
CA ILE A 333 10.76 28.55 13.55
C ILE A 333 9.98 27.49 12.78
N ASP A 334 8.65 27.61 12.68
CA ASP A 334 7.82 26.61 11.99
C ASP A 334 8.13 26.57 10.47
N VAL A 335 8.42 27.73 9.87
CA VAL A 335 8.91 27.79 8.48
C VAL A 335 10.30 27.20 8.35
N ASP A 336 11.22 27.46 9.27
CA ASP A 336 12.58 26.89 9.24
C ASP A 336 12.57 25.37 9.41
N ARG A 337 11.72 24.82 10.31
CA ARG A 337 11.50 23.37 10.44
C ARG A 337 11.04 22.75 9.12
N LEU A 338 10.10 23.38 8.43
CA LEU A 338 9.63 22.88 7.14
C LEU A 338 10.67 23.10 6.02
N HIS A 339 11.44 24.18 6.06
CA HIS A 339 12.53 24.46 5.12
C HIS A 339 13.64 23.39 5.18
N PHE A 340 13.75 22.63 6.27
CA PHE A 340 14.59 21.42 6.33
C PHE A 340 14.40 20.48 5.13
N GLN A 341 13.21 20.45 4.53
CA GLN A 341 12.92 19.69 3.32
C GLN A 341 13.81 20.07 2.12
N VAL A 342 14.27 21.32 2.03
CA VAL A 342 15.24 21.73 0.99
C VAL A 342 16.55 20.97 1.14
N TYR A 343 17.06 20.87 2.37
CA TYR A 343 18.28 20.16 2.66
C TYR A 343 18.11 18.65 2.55
N HIS A 344 16.99 18.11 3.04
CA HIS A 344 16.73 16.68 2.97
C HIS A 344 16.54 16.17 1.53
N ILE A 345 15.64 16.77 0.75
CA ILE A 345 15.43 16.40 -0.65
C ILE A 345 16.72 16.64 -1.45
N GLY A 346 17.36 17.80 -1.26
CA GLY A 346 18.60 18.15 -1.93
C GLY A 346 19.73 17.16 -1.64
N ALA A 347 19.87 16.65 -0.41
CA ALA A 347 20.91 15.69 -0.06
C ALA A 347 20.58 14.26 -0.54
N MET A 348 19.31 13.82 -0.42
CA MET A 348 18.90 12.43 -0.68
C MET A 348 18.58 12.12 -2.14
N ARG A 349 18.16 13.14 -2.92
CA ARG A 349 17.77 12.99 -4.33
C ARG A 349 18.75 13.64 -5.30
N TYR A 350 19.85 14.23 -4.84
CA TYR A 350 20.73 15.09 -5.64
C TYR A 350 21.01 14.58 -7.06
N PRO A 351 21.46 13.32 -7.27
CA PRO A 351 21.70 12.80 -8.62
C PRO A 351 20.52 12.91 -9.57
N ASP A 352 19.30 12.70 -9.06
CA ASP A 352 18.06 12.77 -9.84
C ASP A 352 17.70 14.24 -10.17
N LEU A 353 18.19 15.21 -9.40
CA LEU A 353 17.80 16.62 -9.49
C LEU A 353 18.61 17.42 -10.52
N ILE A 354 19.81 16.96 -10.92
CA ILE A 354 20.74 17.73 -11.78
C ILE A 354 20.09 18.10 -13.13
N GLY A 355 19.52 17.12 -13.83
CA GLY A 355 18.84 17.35 -15.11
C GLY A 355 17.60 18.25 -14.99
N PRO A 356 16.65 17.91 -14.11
CA PRO A 356 15.46 18.73 -13.82
C PRO A 356 15.79 20.15 -13.38
N ALA A 357 16.81 20.37 -12.56
CA ALA A 357 17.23 21.70 -12.14
C ALA A 357 17.66 22.55 -13.34
N LYS A 358 18.45 21.98 -14.26
CA LYS A 358 18.82 22.65 -15.53
C LYS A 358 17.58 22.99 -16.36
N ALA A 359 16.68 22.03 -16.56
CA ALA A 359 15.45 22.23 -17.32
C ALA A 359 14.56 23.31 -16.69
N ALA A 360 14.50 23.37 -15.37
CA ALA A 360 13.71 24.33 -14.63
C ALA A 360 14.39 25.69 -14.46
N ARG A 361 15.68 25.85 -14.80
CA ARG A 361 16.52 27.00 -14.41
C ARG A 361 16.56 27.19 -12.88
N TYR A 362 16.65 26.10 -12.13
CA TYR A 362 16.85 26.12 -10.69
C TYR A 362 18.34 26.12 -10.36
N ASN A 363 18.76 26.97 -9.43
CA ASN A 363 20.15 27.02 -8.96
C ASN A 363 20.40 25.90 -7.95
N LEU A 364 20.68 24.69 -8.46
CA LEU A 364 21.07 23.57 -7.63
C LEU A 364 22.48 23.82 -7.09
N ARG A 365 22.57 24.13 -5.78
CA ARG A 365 23.85 24.30 -5.07
C ARG A 365 24.63 22.97 -5.05
N PRO A 366 25.96 22.97 -4.87
CA PRO A 366 26.73 21.73 -4.72
C PRO A 366 26.17 20.82 -3.62
N TRP A 367 26.26 19.50 -3.76
CA TRP A 367 25.66 18.52 -2.85
C TRP A 367 26.04 18.76 -1.39
N GLN A 368 27.31 19.12 -1.15
CA GLN A 368 27.82 19.40 0.19
C GLN A 368 27.04 20.52 0.91
N PHE A 369 26.52 21.52 0.18
CA PHE A 369 25.67 22.56 0.76
C PHE A 369 24.41 21.98 1.41
N TYR A 370 23.79 20.98 0.78
CA TYR A 370 22.59 20.35 1.32
C TYR A 370 22.91 19.47 2.52
N VAL A 371 24.03 18.72 2.49
CA VAL A 371 24.48 17.90 3.62
C VAL A 371 24.84 18.76 4.82
N ASP A 372 25.60 19.83 4.63
CA ASP A 372 25.99 20.75 5.70
C ASP A 372 24.77 21.47 6.28
N GLY A 373 23.84 21.87 5.40
CA GLY A 373 22.54 22.38 5.79
C GLY A 373 21.76 21.40 6.65
N TRP A 374 21.63 20.17 6.19
CA TRP A 374 20.93 19.10 6.89
C TRP A 374 21.53 18.87 8.28
N LYS A 375 22.86 18.70 8.38
CA LYS A 375 23.57 18.45 9.65
C LYS A 375 23.43 19.63 10.61
N ARG A 376 23.54 20.86 10.11
CA ARG A 376 23.40 22.08 10.90
C ARG A 376 21.99 22.23 11.48
N GLU A 377 20.96 22.07 10.65
CA GLU A 377 19.56 22.18 11.13
C GLU A 377 19.21 21.04 12.09
N ALA A 378 19.67 19.80 11.84
CA ALA A 378 19.47 18.68 12.77
C ALA A 378 20.18 18.92 14.12
N THR A 379 21.40 19.45 14.09
CA THR A 379 22.14 19.78 15.32
C THR A 379 21.51 20.96 16.06
N SER A 380 21.05 21.98 15.34
CA SER A 380 20.31 23.10 15.93
C SER A 380 19.03 22.61 16.59
N TYR A 381 18.30 21.70 15.92
CA TYR A 381 17.14 21.02 16.45
C TYR A 381 17.48 20.35 17.78
N PHE A 382 18.46 19.45 17.85
CA PHE A 382 18.79 18.75 19.10
C PHE A 382 19.21 19.64 20.26
N ASN A 383 19.84 20.78 19.97
CA ASN A 383 20.44 21.65 21.00
C ASN A 383 19.56 22.83 21.40
N SER A 384 18.40 23.03 20.78
CA SER A 384 17.55 24.20 21.04
C SER A 384 16.15 23.80 21.50
N ARG A 385 15.82 24.13 22.76
CA ARG A 385 14.45 24.04 23.29
C ARG A 385 13.43 24.82 22.47
N GLU A 386 13.86 25.87 21.76
CA GLU A 386 12.98 26.65 20.90
C GLU A 386 12.64 25.88 19.61
N PHE A 387 13.61 25.14 19.04
CA PHE A 387 13.39 24.33 17.86
C PHE A 387 12.70 22.99 18.15
N VAL A 388 12.95 22.34 19.30
CA VAL A 388 12.26 21.09 19.70
C VAL A 388 10.91 21.34 20.35
N GLY A 389 10.80 22.41 21.15
CA GLY A 389 9.74 22.60 22.14
C GLY A 389 10.17 22.14 23.55
N ASN A 390 9.29 22.36 24.54
CA ASN A 390 9.57 22.06 25.96
C ASN A 390 9.78 20.56 26.28
N GLN A 391 9.34 19.67 25.39
CA GLN A 391 9.55 18.24 25.49
C GLN A 391 9.94 17.70 24.12
N GLN A 392 11.04 16.95 24.10
CA GLN A 392 11.43 16.13 22.95
C GLN A 392 10.44 14.98 22.81
N LEU A 393 9.97 14.67 21.60
CA LEU A 393 9.21 13.43 21.38
C LEU A 393 10.17 12.23 21.52
N SER A 394 9.65 11.08 21.97
CA SER A 394 10.49 9.92 22.29
C SER A 394 11.34 9.45 21.10
N ASN A 395 12.65 9.24 21.32
CA ASN A 395 13.62 8.70 20.35
C ASN A 395 13.94 9.56 19.09
N GLU A 396 13.54 10.84 19.05
CA GLU A 396 13.88 11.78 17.95
C GLU A 396 15.38 11.79 17.58
N ASN A 397 16.26 11.81 18.59
CA ASN A 397 17.72 11.85 18.39
C ASN A 397 18.24 10.65 17.60
N GLN A 398 17.71 9.46 17.87
CA GLN A 398 18.21 8.25 17.23
C GLN A 398 17.84 8.24 15.75
N GLN A 399 16.59 8.54 15.41
CA GLN A 399 16.09 8.44 14.03
C GLN A 399 16.81 9.39 13.06
N LEU A 400 16.92 10.66 13.42
CA LEU A 400 17.62 11.66 12.62
C LEU A 400 19.10 11.28 12.42
N MET A 401 19.80 10.85 13.48
CA MET A 401 21.22 10.46 13.38
C MET A 401 21.48 9.25 12.47
N TRP A 402 20.52 8.35 12.27
CA TRP A 402 20.69 7.20 11.36
C TRP A 402 20.89 7.62 9.90
N TRP A 403 20.43 8.79 9.49
CA TRP A 403 20.46 9.24 8.09
C TRP A 403 21.83 9.72 7.63
N THR A 404 22.73 10.10 8.54
CA THR A 404 24.07 10.57 8.18
C THR A 404 24.87 9.51 7.42
N ARG A 405 24.64 8.21 7.71
CA ARG A 405 25.31 7.09 7.02
C ARG A 405 25.06 7.09 5.51
N TYR A 406 23.90 7.57 5.07
CA TYR A 406 23.58 7.59 3.64
C TYR A 406 24.29 8.70 2.90
N PHE A 407 24.61 9.81 3.58
CA PHE A 407 25.48 10.83 2.99
C PHE A 407 26.87 10.25 2.72
N ASP A 408 27.44 9.53 3.70
CA ASP A 408 28.75 8.90 3.51
C ASP A 408 28.75 7.85 2.39
N MET A 409 27.64 7.12 2.23
CA MET A 409 27.46 6.12 1.17
C MET A 409 27.43 6.73 -0.23
N ILE A 410 26.82 7.91 -0.41
CA ILE A 410 26.65 8.51 -1.74
C ILE A 410 27.70 9.58 -2.08
N LYS A 411 28.48 10.06 -1.11
CA LYS A 411 29.37 11.25 -1.23
C LYS A 411 30.19 11.31 -2.52
N ASP A 412 30.77 10.17 -2.93
CA ASP A 412 31.67 10.09 -4.08
C ASP A 412 30.91 10.01 -5.42
N THR A 413 29.59 9.82 -5.37
CA THR A 413 28.70 9.70 -6.53
C THR A 413 27.57 10.73 -6.55
N ALA A 414 27.53 11.64 -5.57
CA ALA A 414 26.41 12.53 -5.35
C ALA A 414 26.24 13.54 -6.49
N GLU A 415 27.32 14.01 -7.08
CA GLU A 415 27.33 14.95 -8.21
C GLU A 415 27.22 14.26 -9.58
N THR A 416 27.10 12.93 -9.60
CA THR A 416 26.91 12.16 -10.85
C THR A 416 25.42 12.11 -11.18
N PRO A 417 24.95 12.64 -12.33
CA PRO A 417 23.54 12.56 -12.69
C PRO A 417 23.06 11.13 -12.77
N THR A 418 21.84 10.86 -12.30
CA THR A 418 21.19 9.58 -12.55
C THR A 418 20.98 9.40 -14.05
N ALA A 419 21.58 8.37 -14.61
CA ALA A 419 21.52 8.04 -16.02
C ALA A 419 20.89 6.66 -16.23
N TRP A 420 20.06 6.55 -17.26
CA TRP A 420 19.49 5.28 -17.70
C TRP A 420 20.24 4.78 -18.93
N PRO A 421 20.41 3.47 -19.12
CA PRO A 421 20.91 2.93 -20.37
C PRO A 421 20.09 3.43 -21.55
N LYS A 422 20.73 3.68 -22.69
CA LYS A 422 20.03 4.07 -23.91
C LYS A 422 19.06 2.95 -24.29
N ARG A 423 17.76 3.25 -24.31
CA ARG A 423 16.73 2.29 -24.73
C ARG A 423 16.99 1.87 -26.19
N GLN A 424 17.12 0.57 -26.40
CA GLN A 424 17.20 -0.01 -27.75
C GLN A 424 15.81 -0.20 -28.38
N ASN A 425 14.83 -0.57 -27.56
CA ASN A 425 13.45 -0.77 -27.98
C ASN A 425 12.51 0.15 -27.21
N LEU A 426 11.38 0.51 -27.82
CA LEU A 426 10.31 1.28 -27.18
C LEU A 426 9.31 0.40 -26.43
N SER A 427 9.43 -0.92 -26.53
CA SER A 427 8.64 -1.88 -25.78
C SER A 427 9.39 -3.19 -25.57
N HIS A 428 9.08 -3.89 -24.48
CA HIS A 428 9.56 -5.25 -24.22
C HIS A 428 8.41 -6.13 -23.77
N VAL A 429 8.31 -7.34 -24.34
CA VAL A 429 7.39 -8.38 -23.88
C VAL A 429 8.21 -9.41 -23.13
N ILE A 430 7.88 -9.62 -21.87
CA ILE A 430 8.48 -10.62 -21.00
C ILE A 430 7.60 -11.85 -21.09
N THR A 431 8.11 -12.91 -21.71
CA THR A 431 7.37 -14.15 -21.93
C THR A 431 7.40 -15.03 -20.68
N PRO A 432 6.54 -16.05 -20.57
CA PRO A 432 6.59 -16.99 -19.44
C PRO A 432 7.93 -17.69 -19.26
N ALA A 433 8.70 -17.87 -20.35
CA ALA A 433 10.04 -18.46 -20.28
C ALA A 433 11.06 -17.55 -19.56
N ASP A 434 10.81 -16.24 -19.55
CA ASP A 434 11.64 -15.24 -18.87
C ASP A 434 11.12 -14.91 -17.46
N MET A 435 10.00 -15.54 -17.06
CA MET A 435 9.45 -15.38 -15.72
C MET A 435 10.08 -16.38 -14.76
N THR A 436 10.11 -15.99 -13.50
CA THR A 436 10.50 -16.86 -12.39
C THR A 436 9.42 -16.82 -11.31
N GLY A 437 9.41 -17.84 -10.47
CA GLY A 437 8.55 -17.93 -9.30
C GLY A 437 9.06 -19.02 -8.36
N PRO A 438 8.55 -19.08 -7.12
CA PRO A 438 8.87 -20.15 -6.17
C PRO A 438 8.33 -21.50 -6.67
N ALA A 439 8.49 -22.57 -5.87
CA ALA A 439 8.20 -23.97 -6.23
C ALA A 439 6.81 -24.25 -6.86
N ARG A 440 5.85 -23.33 -6.76
CA ARG A 440 4.48 -23.48 -7.27
C ARG A 440 4.16 -22.66 -8.52
N PHE A 441 5.20 -22.17 -9.16
CA PHE A 441 5.20 -21.61 -10.50
C PHE A 441 5.47 -22.73 -11.51
N SER A 442 4.69 -22.80 -12.58
CA SER A 442 5.00 -23.63 -13.74
C SER A 442 4.66 -22.90 -15.03
N VAL A 443 5.36 -23.22 -16.12
CA VAL A 443 5.03 -22.74 -17.46
C VAL A 443 4.27 -23.86 -18.17
N THR A 444 3.10 -23.53 -18.72
CA THR A 444 2.24 -24.47 -19.44
C THR A 444 1.56 -23.78 -20.62
N ASN A 445 0.71 -24.49 -21.36
CA ASN A 445 -0.02 -23.97 -22.52
C ASN A 445 -1.48 -24.47 -22.49
N ASP A 446 -2.37 -23.80 -23.25
CA ASP A 446 -3.82 -24.04 -23.15
C ASP A 446 -4.21 -25.49 -23.56
N ALA A 447 -3.50 -26.12 -24.51
CA ALA A 447 -3.79 -27.50 -24.91
C ALA A 447 -3.28 -28.58 -23.94
N ALA A 448 -2.24 -28.30 -23.14
CA ALA A 448 -1.83 -29.17 -22.02
C ALA A 448 -2.64 -28.87 -20.74
N GLY A 449 -3.04 -27.61 -20.53
CA GLY A 449 -3.87 -27.16 -19.41
C GLY A 449 -5.32 -27.65 -19.48
N ALA A 450 -5.88 -27.77 -20.71
CA ALA A 450 -7.22 -28.30 -20.94
C ALA A 450 -7.37 -29.81 -20.62
N ARG A 451 -6.26 -30.57 -20.56
CA ARG A 451 -6.27 -31.99 -20.17
C ARG A 451 -6.16 -32.20 -18.66
N ALA A 452 -5.92 -31.15 -17.87
CA ALA A 452 -5.89 -31.20 -16.43
C ALA A 452 -7.22 -30.71 -15.81
N GLY A 453 -8.30 -31.41 -16.17
CA GLY A 453 -9.50 -31.56 -15.34
C GLY A 453 -10.48 -30.39 -15.32
N GLU A 454 -11.63 -30.64 -15.92
CA GLU A 454 -12.92 -30.31 -15.29
C GLU A 454 -12.81 -30.46 -13.77
N LEU A 455 -12.80 -29.33 -13.05
CA LEU A 455 -12.66 -29.33 -11.60
C LEU A 455 -14.01 -29.70 -10.96
N ALA A 456 -14.27 -31.01 -10.88
CA ALA A 456 -14.90 -31.53 -9.69
C ALA A 456 -13.98 -31.21 -8.48
N PRO A 457 -14.54 -30.82 -7.32
CA PRO A 457 -13.74 -30.60 -6.12
C PRO A 457 -13.15 -31.95 -5.69
N SER A 458 -11.88 -32.20 -6.00
CA SER A 458 -11.23 -33.42 -5.52
C SER A 458 -10.79 -33.25 -4.06
N PRO A 459 -11.24 -34.13 -3.15
CA PRO A 459 -10.86 -34.12 -1.75
C PRO A 459 -9.48 -34.80 -1.60
N TYR A 460 -8.62 -34.23 -0.76
CA TYR A 460 -7.41 -34.86 -0.19
C TYR A 460 -6.48 -35.66 -1.12
N SER A 461 -5.29 -35.12 -1.37
CA SER A 461 -4.09 -35.96 -1.36
C SER A 461 -2.90 -35.22 -0.73
N THR A 462 -2.20 -35.97 0.10
CA THR A 462 -0.93 -35.68 0.75
C THR A 462 0.19 -36.08 -0.22
N ALA A 463 1.00 -35.12 -0.65
CA ALA A 463 2.27 -35.43 -1.29
C ALA A 463 3.38 -35.04 -0.31
N THR A 464 4.04 -36.06 0.22
CA THR A 464 5.30 -36.01 0.98
C THR A 464 6.44 -35.56 0.07
N GLY A 465 7.51 -35.05 0.69
CA GLY A 465 8.58 -34.25 0.07
C GLY A 465 9.50 -34.93 -0.94
N GLU A 466 10.58 -34.19 -1.23
CA GLU A 466 11.68 -34.41 -2.18
C GLU A 466 11.46 -33.81 -3.59
N ASP A 467 11.83 -32.53 -3.77
CA ASP A 467 13.01 -32.11 -4.55
C ASP A 467 13.10 -30.57 -4.57
N ALA A 468 14.01 -30.02 -3.75
CA ALA A 468 14.37 -28.60 -3.76
C ALA A 468 15.48 -28.35 -4.78
N GLY A 469 15.10 -28.06 -6.03
CA GLY A 469 16.02 -27.63 -7.07
C GLY A 469 15.31 -26.77 -8.09
N LEU A 470 15.81 -25.54 -8.30
CA LEU A 470 15.46 -24.73 -9.48
C LEU A 470 15.61 -25.59 -10.73
N ARG A 471 14.49 -25.95 -11.36
CA ARG A 471 14.48 -26.59 -12.69
C ARG A 471 13.68 -25.73 -13.66
N VAL A 472 14.41 -25.16 -14.62
CA VAL A 472 13.88 -24.72 -15.91
C VAL A 472 13.58 -26.00 -16.71
N GLY A 473 12.30 -26.33 -16.86
CA GLY A 473 11.87 -27.38 -17.78
C GLY A 473 11.65 -26.79 -19.17
N SER A 474 12.66 -26.89 -20.04
CA SER A 474 12.47 -26.69 -21.48
C SER A 474 11.69 -27.87 -22.05
N SER A 475 10.44 -27.66 -22.44
CA SER A 475 9.78 -28.56 -23.40
C SER A 475 9.65 -27.85 -24.74
N THR A 476 10.51 -28.29 -25.65
CA THR A 476 10.49 -28.01 -27.07
C THR A 476 9.27 -28.67 -27.70
N ASN A 477 8.28 -27.87 -28.12
CA ASN A 477 7.42 -28.04 -29.31
C ASN A 477 6.22 -27.07 -29.23
N ALA A 478 6.43 -25.83 -29.68
CA ALA A 478 5.51 -24.70 -29.48
C ALA A 478 4.48 -24.45 -30.60
N THR A 479 4.30 -25.35 -31.56
CA THR A 479 3.41 -25.08 -32.72
C THR A 479 2.06 -25.81 -32.70
N ALA A 480 1.78 -26.68 -31.72
CA ALA A 480 0.52 -27.44 -31.66
C ALA A 480 -0.35 -27.20 -30.41
N LEU A 481 0.06 -26.35 -29.45
CA LEU A 481 -0.53 -26.32 -28.11
C LEU A 481 -1.00 -24.95 -27.58
N GLY A 482 -1.03 -23.91 -28.41
CA GLY A 482 -1.40 -22.54 -28.01
C GLY A 482 -0.26 -21.77 -27.31
N PRO A 483 -0.42 -20.46 -27.05
CA PRO A 483 0.61 -19.64 -26.41
C PRO A 483 0.86 -20.08 -24.96
N ALA A 484 2.13 -20.11 -24.56
CA ALA A 484 2.51 -20.44 -23.19
C ALA A 484 2.04 -19.37 -22.19
N TYR A 485 1.84 -19.77 -20.94
CA TYR A 485 1.58 -18.90 -19.79
C TYR A 485 2.19 -19.48 -18.51
N ALA A 486 2.45 -18.61 -17.53
CA ALA A 486 2.82 -18.99 -16.18
C ALA A 486 1.56 -19.33 -15.36
N ARG A 487 1.47 -20.53 -14.81
CA ARG A 487 0.40 -20.98 -13.92
C ARG A 487 0.88 -20.97 -12.47
N LEU A 488 0.06 -20.44 -11.58
CA LEU A 488 0.31 -20.48 -10.14
C LEU A 488 -0.61 -21.50 -9.48
N THR A 489 -0.04 -22.39 -8.67
CA THR A 489 -0.81 -23.39 -7.91
C THR A 489 -0.66 -23.12 -6.41
N TYR A 490 -1.72 -23.10 -5.63
CA TYR A 490 -1.65 -22.83 -4.19
C TYR A 490 -2.76 -23.54 -3.42
N GLY A 491 -2.47 -23.90 -2.18
CA GLY A 491 -3.33 -24.73 -1.34
C GLY A 491 -3.62 -23.99 -0.06
N TRP A 492 -4.68 -23.18 -0.04
CA TRP A 492 -5.09 -22.44 1.15
C TRP A 492 -5.06 -23.33 2.39
N GLY A 493 -4.16 -23.03 3.33
CA GLY A 493 -4.09 -23.70 4.62
C GLY A 493 -3.32 -25.03 4.68
N LYS A 494 -2.63 -25.57 3.66
CA LYS A 494 -1.80 -26.80 3.84
C LYS A 494 -0.42 -26.52 4.47
N GLY A 495 -0.37 -25.81 5.60
CA GLY A 495 0.88 -25.36 6.22
C GLY A 495 1.49 -24.11 5.57
N GLU A 496 0.87 -23.62 4.49
CA GLU A 496 1.15 -22.32 3.89
C GLU A 496 0.61 -21.19 4.78
N PRO A 497 1.40 -20.14 5.06
CA PRO A 497 0.85 -18.92 5.62
C PRO A 497 -0.22 -18.38 4.66
N LYS A 498 -1.39 -17.99 5.19
CA LYS A 498 -2.52 -17.41 4.42
C LYS A 498 -2.23 -16.08 3.73
N PHE A 499 -0.97 -15.72 3.60
CA PHE A 499 -0.52 -14.35 3.41
C PHE A 499 0.37 -14.26 2.18
N MET A 500 0.26 -13.17 1.40
CA MET A 500 1.04 -12.87 0.19
C MET A 500 2.54 -13.00 0.45
N SER A 501 3.04 -14.22 0.33
CA SER A 501 4.40 -14.56 0.65
C SER A 501 5.09 -14.88 -0.66
N PRO A 502 5.96 -13.98 -1.17
CA PRO A 502 6.72 -14.17 -2.40
C PRO A 502 7.39 -15.54 -2.52
N ASN A 503 7.78 -16.12 -1.38
CA ASN A 503 8.46 -17.41 -1.29
C ASN A 503 7.56 -18.63 -1.57
N TRP A 504 6.23 -18.46 -1.62
CA TRP A 504 5.28 -19.57 -1.73
C TRP A 504 4.56 -19.61 -3.08
N CYS A 505 4.05 -18.47 -3.55
CA CYS A 505 3.26 -18.43 -4.78
C CYS A 505 3.33 -17.06 -5.46
N GLU A 506 4.17 -16.94 -6.49
CA GLU A 506 4.36 -15.72 -7.27
C GLU A 506 4.74 -16.07 -8.71
N ALA A 507 4.36 -15.24 -9.67
CA ALA A 507 4.93 -15.23 -11.02
C ALA A 507 5.38 -13.81 -11.35
N GLY A 508 6.58 -13.66 -11.90
CA GLY A 508 7.14 -12.34 -12.13
C GLY A 508 8.46 -12.38 -12.87
N PHE A 509 9.04 -11.21 -13.11
CA PHE A 509 10.41 -11.08 -13.62
C PHE A 509 11.20 -10.07 -12.81
N THR A 510 12.51 -10.26 -12.78
CA THR A 510 13.44 -9.35 -12.13
C THR A 510 14.17 -8.55 -13.19
N VAL A 511 14.25 -7.24 -13.02
CA VAL A 511 14.99 -6.33 -13.90
C VAL A 511 16.48 -6.64 -13.77
N GLU A 512 17.10 -7.04 -14.88
CA GLU A 512 18.53 -7.33 -14.98
C GLU A 512 19.30 -6.04 -15.28
N SER A 513 20.59 -5.99 -14.96
CA SER A 513 21.38 -4.82 -15.34
C SER A 513 21.53 -4.71 -16.86
N ASN A 514 21.43 -3.49 -17.39
CA ASN A 514 21.40 -3.11 -18.80
C ASN A 514 20.22 -3.71 -19.61
N LYS A 515 19.26 -4.36 -18.96
CA LYS A 515 18.12 -5.00 -19.60
C LYS A 515 16.85 -4.65 -18.82
N TYR A 516 15.96 -3.90 -19.48
CA TYR A 516 14.73 -3.34 -18.89
C TYR A 516 14.91 -2.18 -17.90
N GLU A 517 16.14 -1.77 -17.59
CA GLU A 517 16.37 -0.57 -16.79
C GLU A 517 15.75 0.68 -17.46
N GLY A 518 15.12 1.54 -16.67
CA GLY A 518 14.55 2.79 -17.16
C GLY A 518 13.18 3.11 -16.58
N VAL A 519 12.57 4.16 -17.13
CA VAL A 519 11.18 4.51 -16.84
C VAL A 519 10.26 3.86 -17.85
N TRP A 520 9.27 3.11 -17.39
CA TRP A 520 8.36 2.30 -18.21
C TRP A 520 6.92 2.39 -17.69
N TYR A 521 5.95 2.36 -18.60
CA TYR A 521 4.61 1.86 -18.27
C TYR A 521 4.68 0.34 -18.15
N VAL A 522 4.14 -0.20 -17.06
CA VAL A 522 4.20 -1.64 -16.75
C VAL A 522 2.82 -2.25 -16.87
N PHE A 523 2.72 -3.35 -17.61
CA PHE A 523 1.48 -4.10 -17.81
C PHE A 523 1.64 -5.57 -17.44
N SER A 524 0.59 -6.14 -16.85
CA SER A 524 0.50 -7.56 -16.50
C SER A 524 -0.72 -8.16 -17.17
N ASN A 525 -0.53 -9.19 -18.02
CA ASN A 525 -1.64 -9.89 -18.65
C ASN A 525 -2.04 -11.11 -17.80
N VAL A 526 -3.14 -10.96 -17.04
CA VAL A 526 -3.50 -11.88 -15.95
C VAL A 526 -4.90 -12.44 -16.13
N ARG A 527 -5.06 -13.71 -15.81
CA ARG A 527 -6.34 -14.40 -15.61
C ARG A 527 -6.40 -14.92 -14.18
N VAL A 528 -7.58 -14.85 -13.56
CA VAL A 528 -7.86 -15.44 -12.25
C VAL A 528 -9.36 -15.52 -12.06
N SER A 529 -9.84 -16.59 -11.42
CA SER A 529 -11.22 -16.73 -10.95
C SER A 529 -11.21 -16.91 -9.42
N THR A 530 -12.36 -16.72 -8.79
CA THR A 530 -12.53 -16.69 -7.34
C THR A 530 -13.71 -17.54 -6.88
N THR A 531 -13.77 -17.85 -5.60
CA THR A 531 -14.90 -18.54 -4.94
C THR A 531 -16.01 -17.58 -4.50
N ALA A 532 -15.79 -16.26 -4.60
CA ALA A 532 -16.76 -15.25 -4.22
C ALA A 532 -17.19 -14.38 -5.42
N THR A 533 -18.46 -14.01 -5.47
CA THR A 533 -18.95 -13.01 -6.43
C THR A 533 -18.40 -11.63 -6.05
N ASN A 534 -17.90 -10.88 -7.03
CA ASN A 534 -17.32 -9.54 -6.84
C ASN A 534 -16.19 -9.50 -5.79
N ASP A 535 -15.24 -10.43 -5.87
CA ASP A 535 -14.05 -10.42 -5.06
C ASP A 535 -13.16 -9.21 -5.41
N PRO A 536 -12.99 -8.24 -4.49
CA PRO A 536 -12.28 -6.99 -4.77
C PRO A 536 -10.77 -7.18 -4.89
N ALA A 537 -10.24 -8.38 -4.60
CA ALA A 537 -8.81 -8.65 -4.66
C ALA A 537 -8.52 -10.14 -4.88
N ALA A 538 -9.06 -10.69 -5.97
CA ALA A 538 -8.85 -12.09 -6.38
C ALA A 538 -7.38 -12.40 -6.70
N ALA A 539 -6.64 -11.41 -7.20
CA ALA A 539 -5.19 -11.43 -7.31
C ALA A 539 -4.62 -10.04 -7.07
N TYR A 540 -3.30 -9.97 -6.99
CA TYR A 540 -2.55 -8.72 -6.94
C TYR A 540 -1.48 -8.73 -8.02
N THR A 541 -1.21 -7.58 -8.59
CA THR A 541 -0.01 -7.31 -9.36
C THR A 541 0.70 -6.11 -8.78
N GLY A 542 2.02 -6.17 -8.66
CA GLY A 542 2.76 -5.13 -7.97
C GLY A 542 4.22 -5.09 -8.34
N ILE A 543 4.93 -4.17 -7.68
CA ILE A 543 6.36 -3.94 -7.90
C ILE A 543 7.05 -3.87 -6.55
N TYR A 544 8.04 -4.74 -6.37
CA TYR A 544 9.04 -4.60 -5.32
C TYR A 544 10.31 -3.97 -5.88
N ALA A 545 10.65 -2.76 -5.45
CA ALA A 545 11.86 -2.07 -5.89
C ALA A 545 12.94 -2.05 -4.80
N PRO A 546 14.21 -2.26 -5.12
CA PRO A 546 15.30 -2.03 -4.18
C PRO A 546 15.38 -0.57 -3.75
N TRP A 547 15.73 -0.35 -2.49
CA TRP A 547 15.93 0.97 -1.91
C TRP A 547 17.12 1.68 -2.53
N HIS A 548 16.88 2.89 -3.04
CA HIS A 548 17.92 3.74 -3.59
C HIS A 548 17.88 5.14 -3.02
N ILE A 549 19.06 5.64 -2.66
CA ILE A 549 19.27 7.06 -2.33
C ILE A 549 20.27 7.58 -3.36
N GLY A 550 19.84 8.58 -4.14
CA GLY A 550 20.54 8.99 -5.35
C GLY A 550 20.81 7.80 -6.30
N ASN A 551 22.09 7.56 -6.61
CA ASN A 551 22.52 6.46 -7.47
C ASN A 551 22.91 5.19 -6.70
N GLN A 552 22.87 5.18 -5.37
CA GLN A 552 23.36 4.07 -4.57
C GLN A 552 22.22 3.21 -4.02
N ARG A 553 22.38 1.89 -4.14
CA ARG A 553 21.50 0.93 -3.48
C ARG A 553 21.85 0.84 -2.00
N VAL A 554 20.83 0.92 -1.17
CA VAL A 554 21.02 1.18 0.26
C VAL A 554 20.94 -0.08 1.13
N LYS A 555 20.07 -1.01 0.76
CA LYS A 555 19.87 -2.29 1.46
C LYS A 555 19.67 -3.40 0.44
N LYS A 556 19.87 -4.65 0.87
CA LYS A 556 19.50 -5.83 0.08
C LYS A 556 17.98 -5.98 -0.07
N SER A 557 17.22 -5.51 0.92
CA SER A 557 15.75 -5.56 0.93
C SER A 557 15.12 -4.72 -0.18
N LYS A 558 13.84 -5.00 -0.45
CA LYS A 558 13.01 -4.29 -1.42
C LYS A 558 11.81 -3.65 -0.72
N ALA A 559 11.29 -2.63 -1.36
CA ALA A 559 10.11 -1.85 -1.04
C ALA A 559 8.93 -2.31 -1.87
N GLU A 560 7.75 -2.46 -1.31
CA GLU A 560 6.55 -2.37 -2.16
C GLU A 560 6.41 -0.92 -2.61
N ILE A 561 6.38 -0.66 -3.92
CA ILE A 561 6.17 0.69 -4.47
C ILE A 561 4.87 0.79 -5.28
N CYS A 562 4.33 -0.34 -5.69
CA CYS A 562 3.08 -0.48 -6.43
C CYS A 562 2.33 -1.70 -5.94
N SER A 563 1.04 -1.56 -5.68
CA SER A 563 0.14 -2.68 -5.37
C SER A 563 -1.21 -2.45 -6.03
N MET A 564 -1.49 -3.19 -7.10
CA MET A 564 -2.76 -3.17 -7.80
C MET A 564 -3.52 -4.45 -7.49
N ARG A 565 -4.76 -4.32 -7.02
CA ARG A 565 -5.68 -5.45 -6.89
C ARG A 565 -6.29 -5.79 -8.24
N ILE A 566 -6.57 -7.06 -8.46
CA ILE A 566 -7.27 -7.58 -9.63
C ILE A 566 -8.60 -8.14 -9.13
N GLU A 567 -9.67 -7.42 -9.44
CA GLU A 567 -11.04 -7.76 -9.04
C GLU A 567 -11.62 -8.82 -9.98
N ARG A 568 -12.30 -9.83 -9.44
CA ARG A 568 -12.92 -10.91 -10.23
C ARG A 568 -14.17 -11.46 -9.59
N THR A 569 -14.90 -12.26 -10.35
CA THR A 569 -16.08 -12.99 -9.89
C THR A 569 -15.92 -14.49 -10.18
N VAL A 570 -16.83 -15.29 -9.64
CA VAL A 570 -16.87 -16.74 -9.87
C VAL A 570 -17.04 -17.02 -11.36
N GLY A 571 -16.16 -17.85 -11.92
CA GLY A 571 -16.22 -18.29 -13.32
C GLY A 571 -15.65 -17.30 -14.33
N ASP A 572 -15.04 -16.20 -13.89
CA ASP A 572 -14.34 -15.28 -14.79
C ASP A 572 -12.95 -15.82 -15.16
N HIS A 573 -12.85 -16.39 -16.36
CA HIS A 573 -11.61 -16.92 -16.93
C HIS A 573 -11.03 -16.01 -18.02
N ALA A 574 -11.45 -14.74 -18.09
CA ALA A 574 -10.96 -13.84 -19.12
C ALA A 574 -9.57 -13.28 -18.80
N TRP A 575 -8.69 -13.30 -19.80
CA TRP A 575 -7.41 -12.60 -19.75
C TRP A 575 -7.64 -11.08 -19.75
N ARG A 576 -7.04 -10.36 -18.81
CA ARG A 576 -7.09 -8.89 -18.77
C ARG A 576 -5.70 -8.30 -18.66
N LEU A 577 -5.48 -7.21 -19.40
CA LEU A 577 -4.25 -6.44 -19.34
C LEU A 577 -4.36 -5.38 -18.25
N ALA A 578 -3.79 -5.66 -17.09
CA ALA A 578 -3.70 -4.71 -15.98
C ALA A 578 -2.57 -3.70 -16.24
N CYS A 579 -2.85 -2.40 -16.11
CA CYS A 579 -1.85 -1.34 -16.21
C CYS A 579 -1.48 -0.85 -14.80
N LEU A 580 -0.23 -1.07 -14.40
CA LEU A 580 0.27 -0.64 -13.09
C LEU A 580 0.61 0.86 -13.08
N GLY A 581 0.67 1.51 -14.24
CA GLY A 581 1.15 2.89 -14.39
C GLY A 581 2.63 2.96 -14.75
N GLN A 582 3.22 4.14 -14.53
CA GLN A 582 4.59 4.47 -14.90
C GLN A 582 5.53 4.29 -13.71
N TRP A 583 6.62 3.55 -13.92
CA TRP A 583 7.54 3.16 -12.86
C TRP A 583 9.00 3.28 -13.27
N ARG A 584 9.85 3.64 -12.30
CA ARG A 584 11.31 3.57 -12.40
C ARG A 584 11.76 2.15 -12.08
N LEU A 585 12.27 1.45 -13.09
CA LEU A 585 12.77 0.09 -12.96
C LEU A 585 14.30 0.13 -12.91
N ARG A 586 14.86 -0.07 -11.72
CA ARG A 586 16.31 -0.26 -11.49
C ARG A 586 16.65 -1.76 -11.45
N PRO A 587 17.92 -2.16 -11.60
CA PRO A 587 18.33 -3.55 -11.41
C PRO A 587 17.79 -4.12 -10.11
N ASP A 588 17.41 -5.40 -10.11
CA ASP A 588 16.76 -6.11 -9.01
C ASP A 588 15.33 -5.68 -8.67
N THR A 589 14.73 -4.74 -9.41
CA THR A 589 13.29 -4.48 -9.30
C THR A 589 12.51 -5.72 -9.74
N ARG A 590 11.54 -6.14 -8.94
CA ARG A 590 10.71 -7.32 -9.18
C ARG A 590 9.30 -6.88 -9.51
N VAL A 591 8.82 -7.19 -10.71
CA VAL A 591 7.41 -7.07 -11.08
C VAL A 591 6.76 -8.43 -10.89
N TRP A 592 5.60 -8.46 -10.24
CA TRP A 592 5.01 -9.72 -9.77
C TRP A 592 3.49 -9.77 -9.89
N VAL A 593 2.97 -11.00 -9.86
CA VAL A 593 1.57 -11.36 -9.69
C VAL A 593 1.46 -12.42 -8.60
N MET A 594 0.50 -12.26 -7.68
CA MET A 594 0.23 -13.16 -6.56
C MET A 594 -1.27 -13.40 -6.39
N PRO A 595 -1.68 -14.50 -5.76
CA PRO A 595 -3.08 -14.73 -5.41
C PRO A 595 -3.59 -13.72 -4.37
N GLY A 596 -4.90 -13.51 -4.43
CA GLY A 596 -5.66 -12.74 -3.46
C GLY A 596 -5.62 -13.35 -2.05
N VAL A 597 -5.91 -12.51 -1.05
CA VAL A 597 -5.93 -12.91 0.37
C VAL A 597 -7.33 -12.89 0.99
N VAL A 598 -8.34 -12.41 0.25
CA VAL A 598 -9.70 -12.24 0.76
C VAL A 598 -10.47 -13.56 0.63
N ASN A 599 -10.62 -14.04 -0.59
CA ASN A 599 -11.30 -15.29 -0.90
C ASN A 599 -10.37 -16.27 -1.59
N GLN A 600 -10.73 -17.55 -1.51
CA GLN A 600 -9.98 -18.57 -2.24
C GLN A 600 -10.12 -18.31 -3.74
N THR A 601 -9.00 -18.29 -4.42
CA THR A 601 -8.92 -18.09 -5.86
C THR A 601 -8.46 -19.37 -6.57
N HIS A 602 -8.70 -19.42 -7.87
CA HIS A 602 -8.33 -20.54 -8.73
C HIS A 602 -7.99 -20.03 -10.14
N ASP A 603 -7.30 -20.86 -10.92
CA ASP A 603 -6.91 -20.53 -12.30
C ASP A 603 -6.12 -19.21 -12.44
N LEU A 604 -5.28 -18.91 -11.45
CA LEU A 604 -4.38 -17.76 -11.51
C LEU A 604 -3.25 -18.04 -12.50
N ALA A 605 -3.19 -17.23 -13.56
CA ALA A 605 -2.21 -17.36 -14.63
C ALA A 605 -1.74 -16.00 -15.16
N VAL A 606 -0.49 -15.94 -15.62
CA VAL A 606 0.14 -14.77 -16.23
C VAL A 606 0.65 -15.10 -17.62
N ARG A 607 0.12 -14.43 -18.64
CA ARG A 607 0.50 -14.69 -20.03
C ARG A 607 1.80 -13.99 -20.41
N ASN A 608 1.96 -12.74 -19.98
CA ASN A 608 3.18 -11.96 -20.16
C ASN A 608 3.15 -10.73 -19.24
N PHE A 609 4.33 -10.12 -19.08
CA PHE A 609 4.42 -8.71 -18.72
C PHE A 609 4.83 -7.92 -19.94
N THR A 610 4.38 -6.68 -20.05
CA THR A 610 4.80 -5.77 -21.12
C THR A 610 5.30 -4.47 -20.52
N LEU A 611 6.47 -4.02 -20.98
CA LEU A 611 7.03 -2.71 -20.68
C LEU A 611 6.87 -1.82 -21.91
N VAL A 612 6.33 -0.62 -21.74
CA VAL A 612 6.13 0.34 -22.83
C VAL A 612 6.76 1.68 -22.45
N ALA A 613 7.59 2.22 -23.33
CA ALA A 613 8.29 3.47 -23.08
C ALA A 613 7.28 4.63 -22.99
N PRO A 614 7.45 5.59 -22.06
CA PRO A 614 6.51 6.70 -21.90
C PRO A 614 6.22 7.48 -23.18
N GLU A 615 7.21 7.59 -24.09
CA GLU A 615 7.05 8.30 -25.35
C GLU A 615 6.01 7.64 -26.28
N VAL A 616 5.80 6.33 -26.18
CA VAL A 616 4.75 5.61 -26.91
C VAL A 616 3.38 5.92 -26.31
N PHE A 617 3.30 6.09 -24.99
CA PHE A 617 2.02 6.23 -24.30
C PHE A 617 1.57 7.69 -24.17
N GLU A 618 2.50 8.64 -24.12
CA GLU A 618 2.24 10.03 -23.75
C GLU A 618 2.36 11.02 -24.92
N LYS A 619 2.92 10.59 -26.05
CA LYS A 619 3.13 11.42 -27.25
C LYS A 619 2.52 10.75 -28.47
N ASP A 620 2.25 11.55 -29.50
CA ASP A 620 1.90 11.03 -30.81
C ASP A 620 3.20 10.65 -31.52
N ILE A 621 3.36 9.36 -31.84
CA ILE A 621 4.54 8.86 -32.55
C ILE A 621 4.14 8.07 -33.78
N THR A 622 4.96 8.14 -34.82
CA THR A 622 4.91 7.27 -36.00
C THR A 622 6.33 6.80 -36.28
N LEU A 623 6.53 5.50 -36.23
CA LEU A 623 7.80 4.84 -36.54
C LEU A 623 7.88 4.57 -38.05
N GLU A 624 9.10 4.31 -38.54
CA GLU A 624 9.37 4.08 -39.96
C GLU A 624 8.56 2.93 -40.58
N ASN A 625 8.18 1.94 -39.78
CA ASN A 625 7.36 0.79 -40.18
C ASN A 625 5.84 1.03 -40.05
N GLY A 626 5.40 2.28 -39.84
CA GLY A 626 3.99 2.65 -39.69
C GLY A 626 3.38 2.33 -38.32
N ILE A 627 4.10 1.63 -37.43
CA ILE A 627 3.68 1.43 -36.04
C ILE A 627 3.74 2.77 -35.31
N GLY A 628 2.74 3.06 -34.48
CA GLY A 628 2.70 4.31 -33.76
C GLY A 628 1.64 4.34 -32.68
N SER A 629 1.53 5.50 -32.06
CA SER A 629 0.48 5.83 -31.11
C SER A 629 -0.13 7.17 -31.44
N ARG A 630 -1.37 7.34 -31.01
CA ARG A 630 -2.14 8.57 -31.16
C ARG A 630 -2.96 8.79 -29.91
N ARG A 631 -3.01 10.04 -29.46
CA ARG A 631 -3.89 10.46 -28.37
C ARG A 631 -5.13 11.10 -28.95
N PHE A 632 -6.26 10.75 -28.37
CA PHE A 632 -7.56 11.29 -28.75
C PHE A 632 -8.18 11.96 -27.54
N GLY A 633 -8.61 13.21 -27.72
CA GLY A 633 -9.47 13.89 -26.75
C GLY A 633 -10.94 13.70 -27.15
N ALA A 634 -11.81 13.53 -26.16
CA ALA A 634 -13.25 13.60 -26.39
C ALA A 634 -13.61 14.96 -27.01
N ASN A 635 -14.56 14.98 -27.95
CA ASN A 635 -15.15 16.23 -28.40
C ASN A 635 -16.30 16.59 -27.45
N PRO A 636 -16.21 17.67 -26.65
CA PRO A 636 -17.25 18.03 -25.68
C PRO A 636 -18.62 18.22 -26.33
N GLY A 637 -18.67 18.76 -27.55
CA GLY A 637 -19.92 19.01 -28.27
C GLY A 637 -20.64 17.75 -28.76
N LEU A 638 -20.01 16.57 -28.64
CA LEU A 638 -20.59 15.28 -28.97
C LEU A 638 -20.73 14.35 -27.75
N CYS A 639 -20.40 14.84 -26.55
CA CYS A 639 -20.58 14.06 -25.33
C CYS A 639 -22.03 14.19 -24.84
N THR A 640 -22.65 13.08 -24.46
CA THR A 640 -23.95 13.12 -23.77
C THR A 640 -23.70 13.38 -22.28
N GLY A 641 -24.07 14.53 -21.74
CA GLY A 641 -23.74 14.86 -20.34
C GLY A 641 -23.41 16.32 -20.12
N ALA A 642 -23.35 16.75 -18.85
CA ALA A 642 -22.71 18.00 -18.49
C ALA A 642 -21.18 17.80 -18.50
N VAL A 643 -20.55 18.06 -19.66
CA VAL A 643 -19.11 17.92 -19.85
C VAL A 643 -18.44 19.29 -19.81
N SER A 644 -17.41 19.44 -18.97
CA SER A 644 -16.58 20.65 -18.91
C SER A 644 -15.11 20.34 -19.13
N ARG A 645 -14.41 21.20 -19.89
CA ARG A 645 -12.96 21.11 -20.03
C ARG A 645 -12.31 21.74 -18.80
N LYS A 646 -11.36 21.01 -18.22
CA LYS A 646 -10.53 21.44 -17.09
C LYS A 646 -9.06 21.36 -17.48
N ARG A 647 -8.23 22.03 -16.68
CA ARG A 647 -6.77 21.93 -16.78
C ARG A 647 -6.20 21.62 -15.41
N ASP A 648 -5.24 20.71 -15.38
CA ASP A 648 -4.49 20.39 -14.18
C ASP A 648 -3.54 21.54 -13.79
N ASP A 649 -3.54 21.95 -12.53
CA ASP A 649 -2.79 23.13 -12.08
C ASP A 649 -1.29 22.87 -11.85
N ILE A 650 -0.87 21.60 -11.80
CA ILE A 650 0.51 21.22 -11.51
C ILE A 650 1.19 20.67 -12.77
N ASP A 651 0.62 19.64 -13.39
CA ASP A 651 1.18 19.00 -14.58
C ASP A 651 0.69 19.66 -15.89
N ARG A 652 -0.28 20.58 -15.83
CA ARG A 652 -0.73 21.44 -16.94
C ARG A 652 -1.34 20.72 -18.14
N TYR A 653 -1.80 19.48 -18.00
CA TYR A 653 -2.57 18.77 -19.02
C TYR A 653 -4.07 19.13 -18.95
N ASP A 654 -4.75 19.08 -20.09
CA ASP A 654 -6.19 19.27 -20.17
C ASP A 654 -6.91 17.93 -19.98
N TYR A 655 -8.06 17.97 -19.33
CA TYR A 655 -8.95 16.82 -19.19
C TYR A 655 -10.41 17.25 -19.27
N HIS A 656 -11.30 16.28 -19.47
CA HIS A 656 -12.74 16.52 -19.46
C HIS A 656 -13.32 15.94 -18.18
N GLU A 657 -14.06 16.78 -17.47
CA GLU A 657 -14.86 16.40 -16.32
C GLU A 657 -16.29 16.20 -16.77
N ILE A 658 -16.89 15.10 -16.33
CA ILE A 658 -18.28 14.77 -16.63
C ILE A 658 -19.04 14.78 -15.30
N ASP A 659 -20.01 15.67 -15.18
CA ASP A 659 -20.84 15.79 -13.98
C ASP A 659 -22.07 14.87 -14.10
N CYS A 660 -22.11 13.84 -13.25
CA CYS A 660 -23.20 12.87 -13.13
C CYS A 660 -24.15 13.15 -11.96
N LEU A 661 -23.97 14.25 -11.21
CA LEU A 661 -24.81 14.60 -10.05
C LEU A 661 -26.19 15.15 -10.42
N SER A 662 -26.40 15.50 -11.69
CA SER A 662 -27.73 15.81 -12.23
C SER A 662 -28.50 14.51 -12.46
N THR A 663 -29.40 14.17 -11.53
CA THR A 663 -30.27 12.97 -11.50
C THR A 663 -31.15 12.75 -12.75
N ASN A 664 -31.17 13.69 -13.70
CA ASN A 664 -31.89 13.60 -14.98
C ASN A 664 -30.98 13.34 -16.20
N GLN A 665 -29.68 13.06 -16.02
CA GLN A 665 -28.76 12.74 -17.11
C GLN A 665 -28.76 11.22 -17.40
N PRO A 666 -28.51 10.79 -18.64
CA PRO A 666 -28.47 9.36 -18.97
C PRO A 666 -27.45 8.63 -18.10
N SER A 667 -27.78 7.40 -17.67
CA SER A 667 -26.93 6.49 -16.91
C SER A 667 -25.66 6.05 -17.65
N ALA A 668 -25.50 6.47 -18.92
CA ALA A 668 -24.33 6.27 -19.75
C ALA A 668 -23.95 7.59 -20.44
N ILE A 669 -22.66 7.93 -20.42
CA ILE A 669 -22.10 9.04 -21.19
C ILE A 669 -21.34 8.48 -22.39
N VAL A 670 -21.78 8.85 -23.59
CA VAL A 670 -21.06 8.52 -24.83
C VAL A 670 -20.12 9.68 -25.13
N ALA A 671 -18.80 9.42 -25.11
CA ALA A 671 -17.80 10.34 -25.59
C ALA A 671 -17.41 9.97 -27.02
N ALA A 672 -17.97 10.66 -28.01
CA ALA A 672 -17.60 10.42 -29.40
C ALA A 672 -16.20 11.01 -29.71
N PHE A 673 -15.38 10.25 -30.43
CA PHE A 673 -14.10 10.69 -30.96
C PHE A 673 -14.20 10.88 -32.49
N PRO A 674 -14.77 12.00 -32.98
CA PRO A 674 -15.15 12.17 -34.39
C PRO A 674 -13.96 12.50 -35.32
N ASN A 675 -12.72 12.32 -34.88
CA ASN A 675 -11.58 12.96 -35.55
C ASN A 675 -11.18 12.22 -36.84
N LYS A 676 -10.93 12.97 -37.94
CA LYS A 676 -10.34 12.44 -39.19
C LYS A 676 -9.08 11.60 -38.92
N ASN A 677 -8.29 11.98 -37.91
CA ASN A 677 -7.09 11.28 -37.45
C ASN A 677 -7.33 9.85 -36.96
N ILE A 678 -8.55 9.48 -36.54
CA ILE A 678 -8.85 8.08 -36.17
C ILE A 678 -8.96 7.24 -37.43
N ARG A 679 -9.63 7.71 -38.48
CA ARG A 679 -9.75 6.94 -39.74
C ARG A 679 -8.41 6.69 -40.41
N ASP A 680 -7.54 7.70 -40.40
CA ASP A 680 -6.19 7.60 -40.99
C ASP A 680 -5.25 6.71 -40.14
N PHE A 681 -5.45 6.66 -38.81
CA PHE A 681 -4.68 5.79 -37.91
C PHE A 681 -5.24 4.35 -37.84
N ALA A 682 -6.56 4.19 -37.99
CA ALA A 682 -7.30 2.94 -37.96
C ALA A 682 -6.98 2.02 -39.15
N ALA A 683 -6.54 2.58 -40.28
CA ALA A 683 -6.24 1.84 -41.51
C ALA A 683 -5.09 0.79 -41.41
N SER A 684 -4.55 0.49 -40.22
CA SER A 684 -3.30 -0.27 -40.04
C SER A 684 -3.33 -1.34 -38.94
N GLY A 685 -4.25 -2.32 -38.99
CA GLY A 685 -4.22 -3.51 -38.12
C GLY A 685 -4.50 -3.25 -36.64
N ASP A 686 -4.34 -4.27 -35.80
CA ASP A 686 -4.81 -4.24 -34.40
C ASP A 686 -4.16 -3.14 -33.54
N LYS A 687 -4.96 -2.58 -32.62
CA LYS A 687 -4.56 -1.55 -31.67
C LYS A 687 -5.07 -1.89 -30.28
N TYR A 688 -4.27 -1.58 -29.27
CA TYR A 688 -4.75 -1.49 -27.89
C TYR A 688 -5.30 -0.09 -27.65
N LEU A 689 -6.49 0.00 -27.06
CA LEU A 689 -7.09 1.27 -26.66
C LEU A 689 -6.93 1.44 -25.16
N PHE A 690 -6.49 2.62 -24.75
CA PHE A 690 -6.32 2.96 -23.35
C PHE A 690 -7.08 4.23 -23.01
N ALA A 691 -7.68 4.25 -21.82
CA ALA A 691 -8.26 5.45 -21.23
C ALA A 691 -7.52 5.82 -19.95
N ARG A 692 -7.26 7.12 -19.77
CA ARG A 692 -6.86 7.70 -18.49
C ARG A 692 -8.11 8.28 -17.84
N VAL A 693 -8.56 7.69 -16.74
CA VAL A 693 -9.84 7.99 -16.11
C VAL A 693 -9.66 8.13 -14.59
N ARG A 694 -10.50 8.94 -13.95
CA ARG A 694 -10.71 8.97 -12.51
C ARG A 694 -12.19 9.15 -12.23
N VAL A 695 -12.68 8.59 -11.12
CA VAL A 695 -14.09 8.67 -10.72
C VAL A 695 -14.12 9.20 -9.29
N LEU A 696 -14.89 10.24 -9.05
CA LEU A 696 -15.08 10.80 -7.71
C LEU A 696 -16.42 10.29 -7.17
N ALA A 697 -16.37 9.33 -6.25
CA ALA A 697 -17.58 8.78 -5.63
C ALA A 697 -18.03 9.65 -4.45
N SER A 698 -19.35 9.83 -4.31
CA SER A 698 -19.98 10.45 -3.12
C SER A 698 -19.97 9.52 -1.91
N ASP A 699 -19.92 8.20 -2.14
CA ASP A 699 -20.14 7.16 -1.15
C ASP A 699 -18.97 6.17 -1.06
N VAL A 700 -18.93 5.43 0.05
CA VAL A 700 -17.96 4.36 0.26
C VAL A 700 -18.36 3.14 -0.56
N LEU A 701 -17.47 2.68 -1.43
CA LEU A 701 -17.71 1.55 -2.30
C LEU A 701 -16.71 0.42 -2.02
N LEU A 702 -17.23 -0.81 -1.98
CA LEU A 702 -16.44 -2.04 -1.82
C LEU A 702 -15.98 -2.63 -3.16
N GLY A 703 -16.55 -2.18 -4.27
CA GLY A 703 -16.24 -2.62 -5.63
C GLY A 703 -16.14 -1.45 -6.60
N ASP A 704 -16.50 -1.68 -7.86
CA ASP A 704 -16.35 -0.71 -8.93
C ASP A 704 -17.33 0.48 -8.81
N ALA A 705 -16.82 1.68 -9.04
CA ALA A 705 -17.60 2.92 -9.02
C ALA A 705 -18.21 3.27 -10.37
N ALA A 706 -17.59 2.81 -11.45
CA ALA A 706 -18.09 3.00 -12.81
C ALA A 706 -17.65 1.85 -13.70
N ARG A 707 -18.22 1.80 -14.91
CA ARG A 707 -17.72 0.96 -15.99
C ARG A 707 -17.44 1.84 -17.19
N ILE A 708 -16.39 1.51 -17.93
CA ILE A 708 -16.07 2.10 -19.22
C ILE A 708 -16.18 1.02 -20.28
N GLN A 709 -16.90 1.32 -21.34
CA GLN A 709 -17.13 0.42 -22.45
C GLN A 709 -16.47 0.98 -23.69
N LEU A 710 -15.78 0.13 -24.44
CA LEU A 710 -15.46 0.42 -25.83
C LEU A 710 -16.62 -0.06 -26.70
N VAL A 711 -17.28 0.88 -27.37
CA VAL A 711 -18.45 0.60 -28.20
C VAL A 711 -18.12 0.94 -29.65
N MET A 712 -18.32 -0.04 -30.54
CA MET A 712 -18.17 0.13 -31.98
C MET A 712 -19.54 0.36 -32.60
N PRO A 713 -19.73 1.44 -33.39
CA PRO A 713 -21.00 1.69 -34.05
C PRO A 713 -21.29 0.58 -35.08
N GLY A 714 -22.54 0.10 -35.10
CA GLY A 714 -22.99 -0.85 -36.10
C GLY A 714 -23.13 -0.21 -37.49
N PRO A 715 -23.11 -1.00 -38.58
CA PRO A 715 -23.64 -0.58 -39.86
C PRO A 715 -25.03 0.07 -39.72
N LYS A 716 -25.40 0.96 -40.66
CA LYS A 716 -26.72 1.64 -40.62
C LYS A 716 -27.85 0.63 -40.41
N GLY A 717 -28.58 0.78 -39.30
CA GLY A 717 -29.73 -0.05 -38.94
C GLY A 717 -29.43 -1.25 -38.05
N THR A 718 -28.17 -1.49 -37.63
CA THR A 718 -27.81 -2.54 -36.67
C THR A 718 -27.42 -1.95 -35.30
N PRO A 719 -27.58 -2.71 -34.19
CA PRO A 719 -27.14 -2.27 -32.87
C PRO A 719 -25.63 -2.01 -32.79
N GLU A 720 -25.23 -1.18 -31.83
CA GLU A 720 -23.83 -0.99 -31.47
C GLU A 720 -23.24 -2.26 -30.83
N ARG A 721 -21.95 -2.52 -31.05
CA ARG A 721 -21.23 -3.66 -30.47
C ARG A 721 -20.37 -3.19 -29.31
N VAL A 722 -20.63 -3.71 -28.10
CA VAL A 722 -19.69 -3.58 -26.97
C VAL A 722 -18.52 -4.53 -27.22
N VAL A 723 -17.32 -3.96 -27.36
CA VAL A 723 -16.08 -4.69 -27.55
C VAL A 723 -15.57 -5.27 -26.24
N ASP A 724 -15.46 -4.41 -25.24
CA ASP A 724 -14.94 -4.74 -23.92
C ASP A 724 -15.58 -3.81 -22.89
N GLU A 725 -15.63 -4.28 -21.65
CA GLU A 725 -16.16 -3.55 -20.51
C GLU A 725 -15.19 -3.69 -19.34
N ILE A 726 -14.66 -2.54 -18.93
CA ILE A 726 -13.70 -2.46 -17.84
C ILE A 726 -14.31 -1.74 -16.67
N ALA A 727 -14.15 -2.36 -15.51
CA ALA A 727 -14.60 -1.83 -14.26
C ALA A 727 -13.59 -0.81 -13.71
N ILE A 728 -14.09 0.29 -13.16
CA ILE A 728 -13.30 1.42 -12.69
C ILE A 728 -13.45 1.51 -11.18
N SER A 729 -12.43 1.07 -10.45
CA SER A 729 -12.38 1.14 -8.99
C SER A 729 -12.29 2.60 -8.55
N ALA A 730 -13.20 3.03 -7.67
CA ALA A 730 -13.07 4.26 -6.90
C ALA A 730 -13.91 4.14 -5.63
N SER A 731 -13.64 4.99 -4.67
CA SER A 731 -14.44 5.13 -3.45
C SER A 731 -14.38 6.59 -3.01
N ARG A 732 -15.18 6.97 -2.03
CA ARG A 732 -15.20 8.34 -1.49
C ARG A 732 -13.78 8.79 -1.11
N GLY A 733 -13.33 9.89 -1.70
CA GLY A 733 -12.00 10.48 -1.46
C GLY A 733 -10.85 9.86 -2.26
N ASP A 734 -11.11 8.88 -3.13
CA ASP A 734 -10.14 8.42 -4.12
C ASP A 734 -10.14 9.38 -5.31
N GLU A 735 -9.09 10.20 -5.41
CA GLU A 735 -8.95 11.20 -6.47
C GLU A 735 -7.89 10.83 -7.51
N ALA A 736 -7.36 9.60 -7.45
CA ALA A 736 -6.23 9.21 -8.26
C ALA A 736 -6.63 8.82 -9.69
N TRP A 737 -5.79 9.19 -10.65
CA TRP A 737 -5.93 8.76 -12.03
C TRP A 737 -5.55 7.30 -12.20
N GLN A 738 -6.19 6.61 -13.13
CA GLN A 738 -5.88 5.24 -13.50
C GLN A 738 -5.90 5.08 -15.01
N HIS A 739 -4.98 4.25 -15.49
CA HIS A 739 -4.90 3.86 -16.89
C HIS A 739 -5.56 2.50 -17.04
N VAL A 740 -6.52 2.41 -17.95
CA VAL A 740 -7.27 1.17 -18.21
C VAL A 740 -7.18 0.79 -19.67
N CYS A 741 -6.99 -0.50 -19.94
CA CYS A 741 -6.95 -1.06 -21.28
C CYS A 741 -8.37 -1.47 -21.69
N LEU A 742 -8.95 -0.81 -22.70
CA LEU A 742 -10.30 -1.05 -23.22
C LEU A 742 -10.35 -2.16 -24.28
N GLY A 743 -9.38 -3.08 -24.23
CA GLY A 743 -9.23 -4.17 -25.19
C GLY A 743 -8.32 -3.88 -26.38
N ARG A 744 -8.22 -4.88 -27.24
CA ARG A 744 -7.45 -4.88 -28.50
C ARG A 744 -8.42 -5.06 -29.65
N GLU A 745 -8.47 -4.11 -30.58
CA GLU A 745 -9.36 -4.17 -31.73
C GLU A 745 -8.67 -3.73 -33.02
N THR A 746 -9.21 -4.21 -34.13
CA THR A 746 -8.98 -3.63 -35.45
C THR A 746 -9.99 -2.48 -35.63
N LEU A 747 -9.49 -1.24 -35.65
CA LEU A 747 -10.32 -0.02 -35.71
C LEU A 747 -10.88 0.27 -37.10
#